data_AF-A0A9W5PX92-F1
#
_entry.id   AF-A0A9W5PX92-F1
#
_cell.length_a   1.000
_cell.length_b   1.000
_cell.length_c   1.000
_cell.angle_alpha   90.00
_cell.angle_beta   90.00
_cell.angle_gamma   90.00
#
_symmetry.space_group_name_H-M   'P 1'
#
loop_
_entity.id
_entity.type
_entity.pdbx_description
1 polymer ?
#
loop_
_entity_poly.entity_id
_entity_poly.type
_entity_poly.pdbx_seq_one_letter_code
_entity_poly.pdbx_strand_id
1 'polypeptide(L)'
;MDNLNEVEEFIMNKELIMNKRFNKRNIVVIGNGFDMGLGLKSSYQNFIEYIKHKKKFDKDYDLYNYNRLFFRKYENFHLNWSDFESLYEETIRKINNRSQKNEEPQDILDIASINNAIKRLEEDFNEYLSEEYPKWVEQRTIPTGNPDVKKFTEKINPFFEKLIKDENTYFVNFNYTNSMEDLCGSVLYDSDEIPQSMLSLKRAKDRIFHIHGSLEEGNILFGGGFTDSEDISKIHYSQSLINDKLFRIKKDDLLNTTRKQIMSIINLNSKEVQNDLFIIGHSLQGSDFLFLSKLIKKANKVFIFYYEDDYILKMEEILRKLGSTIAEKIILVPFLEILFQPDKSIVSNYKEYEKIDSFFPNKFPSEDILSELTLTIDHFSFRNINELRISSDNVETILHIARNLVSNRNNSRISQIHFENSIDVADFNKLRNSDDFLILLKRVEKIFFLNTEIDSDFLIKLLENSSNLVYIKMEDCTLVSGNNESVDVSICESLKRLEIVNCFFTSKRKSMFYIKSDKQNNIEKLTLLGNTDIVIEKNVLEKSTNLTELNIYIVDEKNVYPEELHLENLEILQIDYSSGLVPSLTVGNKIEEIILLGYPDESIKLSSFMKSNEESVGFPNLRLFHLKLPDAMNSCQDLIVDVILDVFSNHTKLIVDKDMKSIKEYYLGNKEPHIKIFNRFEESIDNDILLKFKNLSLELSKLKKQSIIEEFLEEMSIKLEEFRTIAQIELKDIDDLDKRNKSDSEGDIVTNKIETAIYSLLYAHAMGNKAASSELIKTLEKQNKTQIVIDIYREILTEIENTRLDSKEDILILKNDFFTQTINKVIKDFSEEWFVSKEALSLSAMQYVDGAKDIPNIGNIIDSKDYKNYKVKHPEVKPIKYAQAIKQSWKKELDGKIVYLNNELK
;
A
#
# COMPACT_ATOMS: atom_id res chain seq x y z
N MET A 1 44.40 -49.42 13.33
CA MET A 1 44.93 -48.54 12.26
C MET A 1 44.03 -48.53 11.03
N ASP A 2 43.13 -49.51 10.86
CA ASP A 2 42.25 -49.58 9.67
C ASP A 2 41.04 -48.62 9.70
N ASN A 3 40.59 -48.15 10.88
CA ASN A 3 39.49 -47.16 10.97
C ASN A 3 39.91 -45.69 10.75
N LEU A 4 41.21 -45.39 10.67
CA LEU A 4 41.69 -44.04 10.34
C LEU A 4 41.80 -43.85 8.82
N ASN A 5 42.13 -44.90 8.08
CA ASN A 5 42.20 -44.86 6.62
C ASN A 5 40.81 -44.75 5.97
N GLU A 6 39.76 -45.39 6.51
CA GLU A 6 38.40 -45.24 5.97
C GLU A 6 37.81 -43.85 6.22
N VAL A 7 38.19 -43.18 7.32
CA VAL A 7 37.74 -41.81 7.61
C VAL A 7 38.51 -40.79 6.76
N GLU A 8 39.81 -40.99 6.54
CA GLU A 8 40.60 -40.17 5.61
C GLU A 8 40.17 -40.38 4.16
N GLU A 9 39.80 -41.60 3.74
CA GLU A 9 39.31 -41.89 2.38
C GLU A 9 37.87 -41.38 2.16
N PHE A 10 37.04 -41.31 3.21
CA PHE A 10 35.71 -40.70 3.16
C PHE A 10 35.76 -39.16 3.19
N ILE A 11 36.71 -38.57 3.93
CA ILE A 11 36.97 -37.12 3.92
C ILE A 11 37.64 -36.70 2.61
N MET A 12 38.61 -37.46 2.09
CA MET A 12 39.18 -37.24 0.76
C MET A 12 38.13 -37.40 -0.33
N ASN A 13 37.21 -38.37 -0.24
CA ASN A 13 36.11 -38.47 -1.22
C ASN A 13 35.08 -37.34 -1.07
N LYS A 14 34.80 -36.83 0.13
CA LYS A 14 33.95 -35.63 0.31
C LYS A 14 34.63 -34.35 -0.20
N GLU A 15 35.94 -34.21 -0.01
CA GLU A 15 36.72 -33.11 -0.59
C GLU A 15 36.90 -33.26 -2.10
N LEU A 16 37.03 -34.47 -2.65
CA LEU A 16 37.03 -34.72 -4.11
C LEU A 16 35.64 -34.48 -4.74
N ILE A 17 34.56 -34.79 -4.03
CA ILE A 17 33.19 -34.57 -4.49
C ILE A 17 32.79 -33.08 -4.35
N MET A 18 33.32 -32.35 -3.36
CA MET A 18 33.19 -30.89 -3.28
C MET A 18 34.14 -30.13 -4.23
N ASN A 19 35.25 -30.73 -4.65
CA ASN A 19 36.19 -30.17 -5.63
C ASN A 19 36.06 -30.74 -7.05
N LYS A 20 34.88 -31.25 -7.43
CA LYS A 20 34.46 -31.08 -8.83
C LYS A 20 34.11 -29.61 -9.02
N ARG A 21 35.14 -28.76 -9.12
CA ARG A 21 35.01 -27.41 -9.70
C ARG A 21 34.51 -27.63 -11.12
N PHE A 22 33.18 -27.59 -11.29
CA PHE A 22 32.62 -27.26 -12.59
C PHE A 22 33.31 -25.98 -13.03
N ASN A 23 33.84 -25.96 -14.24
CA ASN A 23 34.50 -24.76 -14.75
C ASN A 23 33.39 -23.72 -14.91
N LYS A 24 33.28 -22.78 -13.98
CA LYS A 24 32.20 -21.80 -13.94
C LYS A 24 32.58 -20.64 -14.87
N ARG A 25 31.67 -20.23 -15.73
CA ARG A 25 31.86 -19.11 -16.65
C ARG A 25 30.76 -18.09 -16.46
N ASN A 26 31.13 -16.82 -16.57
CA ASN A 26 30.19 -15.71 -16.48
C ASN A 26 29.97 -15.16 -17.89
N ILE A 27 28.71 -15.07 -18.31
CA ILE A 27 28.33 -14.40 -19.55
C ILE A 27 27.61 -13.11 -19.14
N VAL A 28 28.16 -11.96 -19.50
CA VAL A 28 27.63 -10.64 -19.14
C VAL A 28 27.04 -9.99 -20.39
N VAL A 29 25.73 -9.84 -20.43
CA VAL A 29 24.99 -9.11 -21.45
C VAL A 29 24.92 -7.65 -21.04
N ILE A 30 25.48 -6.78 -21.86
CA ILE A 30 25.50 -5.33 -21.66
C ILE A 30 24.54 -4.70 -22.66
N GLY A 31 23.58 -3.93 -22.15
CA GLY A 31 22.66 -3.11 -22.95
C GLY A 31 22.77 -1.63 -22.64
N ASN A 32 21.92 -0.82 -23.27
CA ASN A 32 22.06 0.64 -23.29
C ASN A 32 22.00 1.29 -21.90
N GLY A 33 21.31 0.66 -20.94
CA GLY A 33 21.29 1.09 -19.54
C GLY A 33 22.66 1.08 -18.87
N PHE A 34 23.62 0.31 -19.37
CA PHE A 34 25.00 0.34 -18.89
C PHE A 34 25.70 1.64 -19.29
N ASP A 35 25.63 2.02 -20.57
CA ASP A 35 26.17 3.30 -21.06
C ASP A 35 25.52 4.49 -20.34
N MET A 36 24.20 4.45 -20.14
CA MET A 36 23.50 5.45 -19.34
C MET A 36 23.97 5.46 -17.88
N GLY A 37 24.24 4.29 -17.29
CA GLY A 37 24.80 4.15 -15.94
C GLY A 37 26.22 4.70 -15.81
N LEU A 38 26.96 4.80 -16.91
CA LEU A 38 28.25 5.51 -17.02
C LEU A 38 28.07 7.03 -17.28
N GLY A 39 26.83 7.50 -17.39
CA GLY A 39 26.50 8.89 -17.70
C GLY A 39 26.67 9.27 -19.17
N LEU A 40 26.82 8.30 -20.08
CA LEU A 40 26.81 8.57 -21.52
C LEU A 40 25.37 8.82 -21.98
N LYS A 41 25.17 9.83 -22.83
CA LYS A 41 23.85 10.19 -23.35
C LYS A 41 23.35 9.25 -24.46
N SER A 42 23.51 7.95 -24.34
CA SER A 42 23.08 6.98 -25.36
C SER A 42 21.57 6.66 -25.36
N SER A 43 20.75 7.37 -24.57
CA SER A 43 19.29 7.16 -24.54
C SER A 43 18.63 7.56 -25.87
N TYR A 44 17.50 6.91 -26.17
CA TYR A 44 16.68 7.25 -27.32
C TYR A 44 16.22 8.72 -27.30
N GLN A 45 15.81 9.21 -26.13
CA GLN A 45 15.37 10.58 -25.96
C GLN A 45 16.47 11.58 -26.33
N ASN A 46 17.72 11.32 -25.94
CA ASN A 46 18.86 12.17 -26.29
C ASN A 46 19.10 12.19 -27.80
N PHE A 47 18.98 11.05 -28.48
CA PHE A 47 19.10 10.98 -29.93
C PHE A 47 17.98 11.77 -30.63
N ILE A 48 16.73 11.69 -30.17
CA ILE A 48 15.62 12.49 -30.71
C ILE A 48 15.89 13.99 -30.56
N GLU A 49 16.32 14.40 -29.37
CA GLU A 49 16.63 15.80 -29.10
C GLU A 49 17.76 16.30 -29.99
N TYR A 50 18.79 15.48 -30.22
CA TYR A 50 19.85 15.77 -31.18
C TYR A 50 19.31 15.98 -32.59
N ILE A 51 18.44 15.09 -33.10
CA ILE A 51 17.86 15.21 -34.45
C ILE A 51 16.98 16.47 -34.55
N LYS A 52 16.12 16.72 -33.56
CA LYS A 52 15.30 17.94 -33.51
C LYS A 52 16.16 19.20 -33.60
N HIS A 53 17.22 19.26 -32.80
CA HIS A 53 18.12 20.39 -32.77
C HIS A 53 18.87 20.55 -34.10
N LYS A 54 19.45 19.46 -34.61
CA LYS A 54 20.25 19.48 -35.84
C LYS A 54 19.45 19.85 -37.08
N LYS A 55 18.22 19.37 -37.19
CA LYS A 55 17.32 19.65 -38.31
C LYS A 55 16.44 20.88 -38.10
N LYS A 56 16.52 21.52 -36.92
CA LYS A 56 15.71 22.70 -36.53
C LYS A 56 14.21 22.45 -36.64
N PHE A 57 13.75 21.33 -36.04
CA PHE A 57 12.33 20.99 -35.98
C PHE A 57 11.65 21.69 -34.81
N ASP A 58 10.60 22.46 -35.11
CA ASP A 58 9.84 23.20 -34.09
C ASP A 58 8.68 22.37 -33.51
N LYS A 59 8.20 21.34 -34.24
CA LYS A 59 7.05 20.52 -33.83
C LYS A 59 7.37 19.02 -33.89
N ASP A 60 6.74 18.25 -33.00
CA ASP A 60 6.87 16.78 -32.97
C ASP A 60 6.45 16.10 -34.29
N TYR A 61 5.53 16.71 -35.06
CA TYR A 61 5.11 16.17 -36.36
C TYR A 61 6.22 16.24 -37.44
N ASP A 62 7.19 17.15 -37.30
CA ASP A 62 8.27 17.28 -38.27
C ASP A 62 9.23 16.08 -38.21
N LEU A 63 9.39 15.48 -37.02
CA LEU A 63 10.11 14.22 -36.87
C LEU A 63 9.45 13.09 -37.68
N TYR A 64 8.13 12.94 -37.57
CA TYR A 64 7.39 11.93 -38.32
C TYR A 64 7.56 12.09 -39.84
N ASN A 65 7.51 13.33 -40.33
CA ASN A 65 7.73 13.60 -41.76
C ASN A 65 9.17 13.31 -42.19
N TYR A 66 10.12 13.50 -41.28
CA TYR A 66 11.54 13.26 -41.55
C TYR A 66 11.86 11.77 -41.67
N ASN A 67 11.33 10.96 -40.75
CA ASN A 67 11.45 9.50 -40.80
C ASN A 67 10.18 8.84 -40.25
N ARG A 68 9.56 8.00 -41.08
CA ARG A 68 8.28 7.35 -40.77
C ARG A 68 8.34 6.32 -39.63
N LEU A 69 9.54 5.96 -39.16
CA LEU A 69 9.71 5.10 -37.99
C LEU A 69 9.60 5.88 -36.66
N PHE A 70 9.57 7.23 -36.67
CA PHE A 70 9.23 8.00 -35.46
C PHE A 70 7.74 7.86 -35.10
N PHE A 71 7.46 7.48 -33.85
CA PHE A 71 6.08 7.25 -33.37
C PHE A 71 5.30 8.55 -33.18
N ARG A 72 4.01 8.56 -33.54
CA ARG A 72 3.06 9.60 -33.09
C ARG A 72 2.73 9.34 -31.62
N LYS A 73 3.06 10.27 -30.72
CA LYS A 73 2.63 10.23 -29.31
C LYS A 73 1.12 9.99 -29.23
N TYR A 74 0.71 8.78 -28.86
CA TYR A 74 -0.54 8.51 -28.17
C TYR A 74 -0.17 8.20 -26.71
N GLU A 75 -0.95 8.70 -25.77
CA GLU A 75 -0.59 8.97 -24.37
C GLU A 75 0.13 7.82 -23.61
N ASN A 76 1.04 8.24 -22.72
CA ASN A 76 1.63 7.49 -21.60
C ASN A 76 2.57 6.29 -21.84
N PHE A 77 3.33 6.23 -22.95
CA PHE A 77 4.44 5.28 -23.09
C PHE A 77 5.82 5.93 -22.90
N HIS A 78 6.63 5.37 -22.00
CA HIS A 78 8.07 5.62 -21.95
C HIS A 78 8.74 4.91 -23.14
N LEU A 79 9.32 5.67 -24.07
CA LEU A 79 9.84 5.17 -25.35
C LEU A 79 11.24 4.56 -25.20
N ASN A 80 11.47 3.40 -25.82
CA ASN A 80 12.77 2.71 -25.82
C ASN A 80 13.28 2.42 -27.25
N TRP A 81 14.57 2.08 -27.40
CA TRP A 81 15.17 1.75 -28.71
C TRP A 81 14.49 0.58 -29.43
N SER A 82 13.90 -0.37 -28.69
CA SER A 82 13.17 -1.52 -29.24
C SER A 82 11.90 -1.09 -29.98
N ASP A 83 11.37 0.12 -29.75
CA ASP A 83 10.16 0.59 -30.42
C ASP A 83 10.35 0.80 -31.93
N PHE A 84 11.52 1.28 -32.38
CA PHE A 84 11.81 1.42 -33.82
C PHE A 84 11.95 0.10 -34.53
N GLU A 85 12.71 -0.80 -33.93
CA GLU A 85 12.94 -2.14 -34.45
C GLU A 85 11.61 -2.90 -34.52
N SER A 86 10.82 -2.81 -33.45
CA SER A 86 9.50 -3.44 -33.37
C SER A 86 8.52 -2.83 -34.37
N LEU A 87 8.50 -1.50 -34.55
CA LEU A 87 7.66 -0.82 -35.53
C LEU A 87 8.07 -1.16 -36.97
N TYR A 88 9.37 -1.24 -37.24
CA TYR A 88 9.91 -1.70 -38.52
C TYR A 88 9.42 -3.13 -38.81
N GLU A 89 9.57 -4.05 -37.86
CA GLU A 89 9.11 -5.43 -37.98
C GLU A 89 7.60 -5.53 -38.19
N GLU A 90 6.81 -4.82 -37.38
CA GLU A 90 5.35 -4.84 -37.46
C GLU A 90 4.87 -4.29 -38.81
N THR A 91 5.52 -3.23 -39.31
CA THR A 91 5.17 -2.64 -40.62
C THR A 91 5.48 -3.60 -41.76
N ILE A 92 6.64 -4.25 -41.74
CA ILE A 92 7.00 -5.29 -42.73
C ILE A 92 6.03 -6.48 -42.65
N ARG A 93 5.67 -6.94 -41.45
CA ARG A 93 4.68 -8.03 -41.26
C ARG A 93 3.30 -7.62 -41.79
N LYS A 94 2.86 -6.40 -41.51
CA LYS A 94 1.59 -5.86 -42.04
C LYS A 94 1.58 -5.86 -43.56
N ILE A 95 2.65 -5.39 -44.21
CA ILE A 95 2.75 -5.38 -45.67
C ILE A 95 2.72 -6.82 -46.24
N ASN A 96 3.51 -7.74 -45.67
CA ASN A 96 3.49 -9.14 -46.09
C ASN A 96 2.10 -9.79 -45.93
N ASN A 97 1.30 -9.38 -44.95
CA ASN A 97 -0.05 -9.91 -44.75
C ASN A 97 -1.13 -9.28 -45.65
N ARG A 98 -0.84 -8.21 -46.40
CA ARG A 98 -1.84 -7.51 -47.25
C ARG A 98 -2.24 -8.29 -48.51
N SER A 99 -1.42 -9.25 -48.97
CA SER A 99 -1.63 -9.97 -50.22
C SER A 99 -1.27 -11.45 -50.07
N GLN A 100 -2.22 -12.35 -50.32
CA GLN A 100 -1.96 -13.80 -50.31
C GLN A 100 -1.61 -14.38 -51.70
N LYS A 101 -1.66 -13.62 -52.81
CA LYS A 101 -1.62 -14.26 -54.14
C LYS A 101 -0.83 -13.58 -55.28
N ASN A 102 -0.37 -12.33 -55.20
CA ASN A 102 0.54 -11.74 -56.21
C ASN A 102 1.37 -10.59 -55.62
N GLU A 103 2.59 -10.38 -56.12
CA GLU A 103 3.43 -9.24 -55.75
C GLU A 103 2.82 -7.93 -56.27
N GLU A 104 2.34 -7.08 -55.37
CA GLU A 104 1.80 -5.75 -55.70
C GLU A 104 2.97 -4.73 -55.79
N PRO A 105 3.08 -3.93 -56.87
CA PRO A 105 4.13 -2.91 -56.99
C PRO A 105 4.17 -1.92 -55.82
N GLN A 106 3.00 -1.60 -55.23
CA GLN A 106 2.89 -0.70 -54.08
C GLN A 106 3.53 -1.29 -52.81
N ASP A 107 3.38 -2.59 -52.57
CA ASP A 107 3.97 -3.26 -51.40
C ASP A 107 5.50 -3.28 -51.50
N ILE A 108 6.04 -3.49 -52.71
CA ILE A 108 7.50 -3.42 -52.97
C ILE A 108 8.04 -2.01 -52.68
N LEU A 109 7.32 -0.97 -53.13
CA LEU A 109 7.68 0.43 -52.86
C LEU A 109 7.59 0.76 -51.36
N ASP A 110 6.55 0.28 -50.68
CA ASP A 110 6.37 0.46 -49.24
C ASP A 110 7.51 -0.22 -48.45
N ILE A 111 7.89 -1.45 -48.81
CA ILE A 111 9.01 -2.18 -48.19
C ILE A 111 10.33 -1.45 -48.44
N ALA A 112 10.59 -1.02 -49.68
CA ALA A 112 11.79 -0.27 -50.02
C ALA A 112 11.89 1.04 -49.22
N SER A 113 10.76 1.74 -49.04
CA SER A 113 10.69 2.95 -48.24
C SER A 113 11.00 2.71 -46.75
N ILE A 114 10.47 1.64 -46.13
CA ILE A 114 10.76 1.28 -44.72
C ILE A 114 12.24 0.87 -44.59
N ASN A 115 12.78 0.17 -45.60
CA ASN A 115 14.16 -0.27 -45.60
C ASN A 115 15.15 0.89 -45.71
N ASN A 116 14.82 1.91 -46.49
CA ASN A 116 15.61 3.14 -46.55
C ASN A 116 15.46 3.94 -45.24
N ALA A 117 14.28 3.92 -44.61
CA ALA A 117 14.03 4.62 -43.36
C ALA A 117 14.91 4.10 -42.21
N ILE A 118 15.02 2.77 -42.02
CA ILE A 118 15.87 2.21 -40.95
C ILE A 118 17.36 2.48 -41.20
N LYS A 119 17.85 2.35 -42.44
CA LYS A 119 19.24 2.67 -42.79
C LYS A 119 19.60 4.12 -42.52
N ARG A 120 18.69 5.04 -42.85
CA ARG A 120 18.87 6.46 -42.55
C ARG A 120 19.00 6.72 -41.05
N LEU A 121 18.21 6.02 -40.22
CA LEU A 121 18.34 6.14 -38.77
C LEU A 121 19.68 5.59 -38.26
N GLU A 122 20.18 4.50 -38.83
CA GLU A 122 21.51 3.97 -38.49
C GLU A 122 22.61 4.99 -38.81
N GLU A 123 22.53 5.65 -39.98
CA GLU A 123 23.46 6.71 -40.38
C GLU A 123 23.38 7.93 -39.45
N ASP A 124 22.16 8.44 -39.20
CA ASP A 124 21.91 9.56 -38.30
C ASP A 124 22.40 9.26 -36.87
N PHE A 125 22.24 8.01 -36.41
CA PHE A 125 22.67 7.59 -35.09
C PHE A 125 24.18 7.39 -34.98
N ASN A 126 24.83 6.86 -36.02
CA ASN A 126 26.28 6.81 -36.10
C ASN A 126 26.88 8.22 -36.01
N GLU A 127 26.30 9.17 -36.74
CA GLU A 127 26.70 10.58 -36.69
C GLU A 127 26.53 11.18 -35.29
N TYR A 128 25.38 10.90 -34.64
CA TYR A 128 25.14 11.33 -33.26
C TYR A 128 26.17 10.79 -32.27
N LEU A 129 26.41 9.47 -32.27
CA LEU A 129 27.37 8.85 -31.35
C LEU A 129 28.81 9.27 -31.64
N SER A 130 29.15 9.51 -32.91
CA SER A 130 30.46 10.03 -33.32
C SER A 130 30.74 11.41 -32.72
N GLU A 131 29.70 12.20 -32.45
CA GLU A 131 29.83 13.50 -31.77
C GLU A 131 29.75 13.38 -30.24
N GLU A 132 28.88 12.52 -29.71
CA GLU A 132 28.63 12.43 -28.26
C GLU A 132 29.70 11.62 -27.52
N TYR A 133 30.14 10.49 -28.08
CA TYR A 133 31.08 9.60 -27.41
C TYR A 133 32.43 10.27 -27.11
N PRO A 134 33.09 10.98 -28.05
CA PRO A 134 34.35 11.66 -27.74
C PRO A 134 34.19 12.74 -26.66
N LYS A 135 33.08 13.49 -26.67
CA LYS A 135 32.78 14.50 -25.64
C LYS A 135 32.65 13.86 -24.26
N TRP A 136 31.96 12.72 -24.18
CA TRP A 136 31.82 11.98 -22.93
C TRP A 136 33.17 11.44 -22.43
N VAL A 137 34.00 10.86 -23.31
CA VAL A 137 35.35 10.39 -22.95
C VAL A 137 36.21 11.53 -22.41
N GLU A 138 36.21 12.69 -23.07
CA GLU A 138 36.95 13.88 -22.64
C GLU A 138 36.50 14.38 -21.25
N GLN A 139 35.20 14.30 -20.96
CA GLN A 139 34.64 14.75 -19.68
C GLN A 139 34.88 13.80 -18.51
N ARG A 140 34.99 12.49 -18.78
CA ARG A 140 34.97 11.43 -17.74
C ARG A 140 36.32 10.75 -17.51
N THR A 141 37.29 10.98 -18.39
CA THR A 141 38.56 10.24 -18.34
C THR A 141 39.78 11.17 -18.30
N ILE A 142 40.87 10.68 -17.73
CA ILE A 142 42.17 11.35 -17.67
C ILE A 142 43.23 10.62 -18.50
N PRO A 143 44.21 11.34 -19.07
CA PRO A 143 45.30 10.73 -19.82
C PRO A 143 46.19 9.83 -18.95
N THR A 144 46.60 8.67 -19.46
CA THR A 144 47.41 7.67 -18.73
C THR A 144 48.84 7.53 -19.25
N GLY A 145 49.29 8.49 -20.08
CA GLY A 145 50.58 8.42 -20.79
C GLY A 145 50.56 7.53 -22.05
N ASN A 146 49.57 6.64 -22.17
CA ASN A 146 49.25 5.91 -23.40
C ASN A 146 47.94 6.47 -24.00
N PRO A 147 47.93 6.97 -25.26
CA PRO A 147 46.74 7.54 -25.87
C PRO A 147 45.57 6.54 -26.02
N ASP A 148 45.88 5.24 -26.10
CA ASP A 148 44.93 4.16 -26.33
C ASP A 148 44.27 3.62 -25.05
N VAL A 149 44.67 4.15 -23.87
CA VAL A 149 44.13 3.73 -22.57
C VAL A 149 43.47 4.90 -21.87
N LYS A 150 42.19 4.74 -21.56
CA LYS A 150 41.40 5.69 -20.78
C LYS A 150 41.35 5.25 -19.32
N LYS A 151 41.44 6.22 -18.40
CA LYS A 151 41.25 6.00 -16.97
C LYS A 151 40.17 6.94 -16.46
N PHE A 152 39.16 6.39 -15.80
CA PHE A 152 38.05 7.18 -15.29
C PHE A 152 38.51 8.06 -14.11
N THR A 153 37.89 9.23 -13.98
CA THR A 153 38.12 10.11 -12.83
C THR A 153 37.49 9.57 -11.55
N GLU A 154 36.36 8.87 -11.70
CA GLU A 154 35.60 8.23 -10.64
C GLU A 154 36.11 6.83 -10.34
N LYS A 155 35.76 6.32 -9.15
CA LYS A 155 36.06 4.94 -8.76
C LYS A 155 35.05 3.99 -9.40
N ILE A 156 35.53 2.83 -9.85
CA ILE A 156 34.69 1.78 -10.43
C ILE A 156 34.15 0.90 -9.30
N ASN A 157 32.88 0.48 -9.39
CA ASN A 157 32.30 -0.45 -8.40
C ASN A 157 33.13 -1.74 -8.34
N PRO A 158 33.54 -2.20 -7.14
CA PRO A 158 34.29 -3.45 -6.97
C PRO A 158 33.62 -4.66 -7.63
N PHE A 159 32.28 -4.69 -7.67
CA PHE A 159 31.53 -5.70 -8.42
C PHE A 159 31.94 -5.77 -9.91
N PHE A 160 32.01 -4.63 -10.59
CA PHE A 160 32.41 -4.57 -12.00
C PHE A 160 33.90 -4.83 -12.17
N GLU A 161 34.75 -4.37 -11.26
CA GLU A 161 36.17 -4.70 -11.27
C GLU A 161 36.41 -6.21 -11.20
N LYS A 162 35.70 -6.91 -10.31
CA LYS A 162 35.77 -8.36 -10.14
C LYS A 162 35.36 -9.09 -11.42
N LEU A 163 34.29 -8.65 -12.09
CA LEU A 163 33.87 -9.21 -13.37
C LEU A 163 34.92 -9.01 -14.47
N ILE A 164 35.56 -7.84 -14.54
CA ILE A 164 36.60 -7.52 -15.53
C ILE A 164 37.86 -8.35 -15.30
N LYS A 165 38.30 -8.45 -14.04
CA LYS A 165 39.51 -9.17 -13.63
C LYS A 165 39.38 -10.69 -13.78
N ASP A 166 38.19 -11.26 -13.67
CA ASP A 166 37.95 -12.69 -13.86
C ASP A 166 38.10 -13.09 -15.34
N GLU A 167 39.13 -13.88 -15.67
CA GLU A 167 39.42 -14.36 -17.02
C GLU A 167 38.32 -15.29 -17.60
N ASN A 168 37.42 -15.84 -16.77
CA ASN A 168 36.30 -16.68 -17.21
C ASN A 168 35.00 -15.89 -17.49
N THR A 169 35.07 -14.56 -17.45
CA THR A 169 33.96 -13.67 -17.81
C THR A 169 34.00 -13.27 -19.28
N TYR A 170 32.87 -13.35 -19.98
CA TYR A 170 32.74 -12.94 -21.38
C TYR A 170 31.63 -11.90 -21.50
N PHE A 171 31.89 -10.83 -22.25
CA PHE A 171 30.95 -9.72 -22.39
C PHE A 171 30.30 -9.75 -23.77
N VAL A 172 28.97 -9.80 -23.80
CA VAL A 172 28.16 -9.70 -25.00
C VAL A 172 27.57 -8.29 -25.02
N ASN A 173 28.18 -7.42 -25.82
CA ASN A 173 27.83 -6.01 -25.89
C ASN A 173 26.78 -5.77 -26.98
N PHE A 174 25.63 -5.24 -26.56
CA PHE A 174 24.56 -4.77 -27.45
C PHE A 174 24.65 -3.27 -27.71
N ASN A 175 25.53 -2.57 -27.01
CA ASN A 175 25.81 -1.16 -27.26
C ASN A 175 26.74 -1.03 -28.45
N TYR A 176 26.81 0.19 -28.98
CA TYR A 176 27.60 0.50 -30.17
C TYR A 176 28.92 1.21 -29.81
N THR A 177 29.20 1.40 -28.52
CA THR A 177 30.31 2.20 -28.02
C THR A 177 31.36 1.33 -27.36
N ASN A 178 32.59 1.85 -27.25
CA ASN A 178 33.72 1.16 -26.62
C ASN A 178 33.78 1.40 -25.10
N SER A 179 32.64 1.72 -24.48
CA SER A 179 32.56 2.12 -23.06
C SER A 179 33.07 1.01 -22.13
N MET A 180 32.81 -0.25 -22.48
CA MET A 180 33.28 -1.42 -21.72
C MET A 180 34.78 -1.66 -21.88
N GLU A 181 35.33 -1.43 -23.08
CA GLU A 181 36.76 -1.49 -23.37
C GLU A 181 37.53 -0.42 -22.61
N ASP A 182 36.98 0.80 -22.55
CA ASP A 182 37.53 1.91 -21.78
C ASP A 182 37.47 1.62 -20.27
N LEU A 183 36.39 0.97 -19.80
CA LEU A 183 36.28 0.49 -18.41
C LEU A 183 37.35 -0.57 -18.09
N CYS A 184 37.59 -1.52 -19.01
CA CYS A 184 38.68 -2.49 -18.86
C CYS A 184 40.05 -1.80 -18.78
N GLY A 185 40.28 -0.77 -19.61
CA GLY A 185 41.48 0.04 -19.57
C GLY A 185 41.72 0.65 -18.20
N SER A 186 40.68 1.25 -17.63
CA SER A 186 40.76 1.90 -16.33
C SER A 186 40.98 0.94 -15.15
N VAL A 187 40.55 -0.32 -15.26
CA VAL A 187 40.70 -1.34 -14.20
C VAL A 187 42.03 -2.08 -14.28
N LEU A 188 42.49 -2.43 -15.49
CA LEU A 188 43.58 -3.38 -15.69
C LEU A 188 44.91 -2.71 -16.05
N TYR A 189 44.89 -1.47 -16.53
CA TYR A 189 46.12 -0.77 -16.89
C TYR A 189 46.79 -0.15 -15.67
N ASP A 190 48.06 -0.52 -15.47
CA ASP A 190 48.96 0.07 -14.51
C ASP A 190 50.17 0.65 -15.24
N SER A 191 50.48 1.92 -14.97
CA SER A 191 51.63 2.64 -15.53
C SER A 191 52.96 2.12 -15.00
N ASP A 192 52.96 1.49 -13.82
CA ASP A 192 54.17 0.98 -13.19
C ASP A 192 54.52 -0.44 -13.70
N GLU A 193 53.54 -1.17 -14.26
CA GLU A 193 53.67 -2.55 -14.75
C GLU A 193 53.21 -2.73 -16.22
N ILE A 194 53.61 -1.81 -17.10
CA ILE A 194 53.12 -1.68 -18.49
C ILE A 194 53.04 -3.01 -19.28
N PRO A 195 54.08 -3.88 -19.32
CA PRO A 195 54.03 -5.08 -20.18
C PRO A 195 52.97 -6.09 -19.72
N GLN A 196 52.80 -6.26 -18.40
CA GLN A 196 51.85 -7.20 -17.83
C GLN A 196 50.42 -6.65 -17.86
N SER A 197 50.27 -5.36 -17.59
CA SER A 197 48.98 -4.68 -17.61
C SER A 197 48.40 -4.60 -19.03
N MET A 198 49.23 -4.33 -20.05
CA MET A 198 48.81 -4.35 -21.46
C MET A 198 48.41 -5.73 -21.96
N LEU A 199 49.11 -6.79 -21.54
CA LEU A 199 48.73 -8.16 -21.90
C LEU A 199 47.37 -8.53 -21.29
N SER A 200 47.15 -8.16 -20.03
CA SER A 200 45.90 -8.40 -19.31
C SER A 200 44.74 -7.61 -19.94
N LEU A 201 44.97 -6.34 -20.29
CA LEU A 201 44.00 -5.51 -20.99
C LEU A 201 43.64 -6.09 -22.36
N LYS A 202 44.63 -6.54 -23.14
CA LYS A 202 44.37 -7.17 -24.44
C LYS A 202 43.49 -8.42 -24.29
N ARG A 203 43.82 -9.30 -23.35
CA ARG A 203 43.00 -10.49 -23.04
C ARG A 203 41.58 -10.14 -22.58
N ALA A 204 41.39 -9.01 -21.89
CA ALA A 204 40.06 -8.54 -21.51
C ALA A 204 39.26 -8.04 -22.71
N LYS A 205 39.87 -7.24 -23.59
CA LYS A 205 39.24 -6.76 -24.83
C LYS A 205 38.86 -7.91 -25.77
N ASP A 206 39.71 -8.94 -25.87
CA ASP A 206 39.44 -10.16 -26.68
C ASP A 206 38.21 -10.96 -26.18
N ARG A 207 37.69 -10.66 -24.98
CA ARG A 207 36.48 -11.29 -24.39
C ARG A 207 35.22 -10.43 -24.53
N ILE A 208 35.31 -9.27 -25.19
CA ILE A 208 34.18 -8.38 -25.45
C ILE A 208 33.71 -8.58 -26.90
N PHE A 209 32.42 -8.83 -27.06
CA PHE A 209 31.83 -9.16 -28.35
C PHE A 209 30.67 -8.23 -28.69
N HIS A 210 30.85 -7.41 -29.73
CA HIS A 210 29.82 -6.53 -30.27
C HIS A 210 28.89 -7.29 -31.22
N ILE A 211 27.60 -7.40 -30.87
CA ILE A 211 26.61 -8.17 -31.66
C ILE A 211 25.99 -7.34 -32.79
N HIS A 212 25.94 -6.02 -32.63
CA HIS A 212 25.22 -5.11 -33.52
C HIS A 212 26.13 -4.11 -34.25
N GLY A 213 27.42 -4.41 -34.33
CA GLY A 213 28.42 -3.47 -34.83
C GLY A 213 28.89 -2.51 -33.75
N SER A 214 29.89 -1.72 -34.12
CA SER A 214 30.47 -0.69 -33.25
C SER A 214 30.63 0.62 -34.00
N LEU A 215 30.77 1.70 -33.24
CA LEU A 215 31.07 3.02 -33.75
C LEU A 215 32.41 3.05 -34.48
N GLU A 216 33.40 2.33 -33.96
CA GLU A 216 34.75 2.24 -34.51
C GLU A 216 34.79 1.58 -35.91
N GLU A 217 34.05 0.48 -36.08
CA GLU A 217 33.96 -0.25 -37.34
C GLU A 217 32.96 0.38 -38.33
N GLY A 218 32.17 1.37 -37.88
CA GLY A 218 31.19 2.08 -38.70
C GLY A 218 30.04 1.19 -39.22
N ASN A 219 29.82 0.02 -38.61
CA ASN A 219 28.89 -0.99 -39.08
C ASN A 219 27.67 -1.18 -38.15
N ILE A 220 27.18 -0.09 -37.55
CA ILE A 220 26.00 -0.07 -36.67
C ILE A 220 24.78 -0.68 -37.37
N LEU A 221 24.17 -1.68 -36.72
CA LEU A 221 22.98 -2.37 -37.20
C LEU A 221 21.83 -2.25 -36.20
N PHE A 222 20.75 -1.62 -36.62
CA PHE A 222 19.47 -1.73 -35.92
C PHE A 222 18.77 -3.03 -36.31
N GLY A 223 17.85 -3.45 -35.46
CA GLY A 223 17.23 -4.76 -35.51
C GLY A 223 15.90 -4.89 -36.22
N GLY A 224 15.77 -6.12 -36.71
CA GLY A 224 14.56 -6.79 -37.18
C GLY A 224 14.85 -8.29 -37.19
N GLY A 225 14.06 -9.09 -36.49
CA GLY A 225 14.27 -10.50 -36.20
C GLY A 225 13.31 -11.42 -36.98
N PHE A 226 13.28 -11.33 -38.31
CA PHE A 226 12.41 -12.20 -39.10
C PHE A 226 12.95 -13.64 -39.15
N THR A 227 14.26 -13.81 -39.32
CA THR A 227 14.84 -15.13 -39.66
C THR A 227 15.18 -16.06 -38.48
N ASP A 228 15.12 -15.59 -37.22
CA ASP A 228 15.12 -16.51 -36.06
C ASP A 228 13.67 -16.83 -35.61
N SER A 229 12.64 -16.12 -36.12
CA SER A 229 11.23 -16.44 -35.88
C SER A 229 10.75 -17.55 -36.82
N GLU A 230 9.91 -18.48 -36.35
CA GLU A 230 9.39 -19.64 -37.13
C GLU A 230 8.50 -19.23 -38.34
N ASP A 231 8.45 -17.93 -38.69
CA ASP A 231 7.54 -17.31 -39.65
C ASP A 231 8.17 -16.97 -41.02
N ILE A 232 9.42 -17.36 -41.32
CA ILE A 232 10.05 -17.05 -42.63
C ILE A 232 9.17 -17.52 -43.80
N SER A 233 8.46 -18.64 -43.64
CA SER A 233 7.55 -19.19 -44.65
C SER A 233 6.36 -18.27 -44.99
N LYS A 234 6.09 -17.25 -44.16
CA LYS A 234 5.03 -16.25 -44.36
C LYS A 234 5.53 -14.97 -45.03
N ILE A 235 6.83 -14.89 -45.35
CA ILE A 235 7.43 -13.73 -46.01
C ILE A 235 7.35 -13.95 -47.52
N HIS A 236 6.52 -13.16 -48.18
CA HIS A 236 6.28 -13.27 -49.62
C HIS A 236 7.25 -12.42 -50.43
N TYR A 237 7.62 -11.26 -49.91
CA TYR A 237 8.48 -10.31 -50.61
C TYR A 237 9.95 -10.48 -50.21
N SER A 238 10.82 -10.80 -51.19
CA SER A 238 12.26 -10.97 -50.94
C SER A 238 12.93 -9.72 -50.34
N GLN A 239 12.45 -8.53 -50.69
CA GLN A 239 12.94 -7.25 -50.19
C GLN A 239 12.67 -7.05 -48.69
N SER A 240 11.72 -7.78 -48.10
CA SER A 240 11.46 -7.73 -46.66
C SER A 240 12.62 -8.26 -45.81
N LEU A 241 13.48 -9.10 -46.40
CA LEU A 241 14.64 -9.69 -45.71
C LEU A 241 15.93 -8.87 -45.85
N ILE A 242 15.94 -7.80 -46.65
CA ILE A 242 17.16 -7.02 -46.94
C ILE A 242 17.76 -6.43 -45.67
N ASN A 243 16.92 -5.91 -44.77
CA ASN A 243 17.35 -5.36 -43.49
C ASN A 243 17.04 -6.29 -42.31
N ASP A 244 16.83 -7.58 -42.55
CA ASP A 244 16.81 -8.57 -41.49
C ASP A 244 18.18 -8.59 -40.77
N LYS A 245 18.17 -8.47 -39.45
CA LYS A 245 19.35 -8.31 -38.59
C LYS A 245 20.32 -9.48 -38.79
N LEU A 246 19.81 -10.71 -38.83
CA LEU A 246 20.62 -11.92 -38.98
C LEU A 246 21.19 -12.07 -40.39
N PHE A 247 20.43 -11.71 -41.42
CA PHE A 247 20.94 -11.71 -42.78
C PHE A 247 22.06 -10.69 -42.95
N ARG A 248 21.93 -9.49 -42.39
CA ARG A 248 22.97 -8.46 -42.39
C ARG A 248 24.20 -8.89 -41.59
N ILE A 249 24.01 -9.46 -40.39
CA ILE A 249 25.09 -10.04 -39.59
C ILE A 249 25.83 -11.14 -40.36
N LYS A 250 25.13 -12.01 -41.10
CA LYS A 250 25.78 -13.07 -41.89
C LYS A 250 26.56 -12.54 -43.09
N LYS A 251 26.19 -11.38 -43.63
CA LYS A 251 26.87 -10.70 -44.74
C LYS A 251 28.10 -9.92 -44.29
N ASP A 252 28.10 -9.43 -43.06
CA ASP A 252 29.25 -8.78 -42.44
C ASP A 252 30.20 -9.85 -41.89
N ASP A 253 31.40 -9.97 -42.47
CA ASP A 253 32.35 -11.01 -42.10
C ASP A 253 32.81 -10.92 -40.63
N LEU A 254 32.93 -9.71 -40.09
CA LEU A 254 33.34 -9.46 -38.71
C LEU A 254 32.22 -9.91 -37.76
N LEU A 255 31.00 -9.39 -37.95
CA LEU A 255 29.86 -9.73 -37.09
C LEU A 255 29.47 -11.21 -37.17
N ASN A 256 29.57 -11.82 -38.36
CA ASN A 256 29.34 -13.25 -38.52
C ASN A 256 30.37 -14.07 -37.74
N THR A 257 31.64 -13.65 -37.76
CA THR A 257 32.72 -14.30 -37.01
C THR A 257 32.50 -14.16 -35.51
N THR A 258 32.21 -12.95 -35.04
CA THR A 258 31.86 -12.65 -33.64
C THR A 258 30.69 -13.49 -33.16
N ARG A 259 29.60 -13.56 -33.94
CA ARG A 259 28.45 -14.40 -33.60
C ARG A 259 28.81 -15.89 -33.55
N LYS A 260 29.63 -16.39 -34.48
CA LYS A 260 30.09 -17.80 -34.46
C LYS A 260 30.96 -18.09 -33.23
N GLN A 261 31.84 -17.18 -32.85
CA GLN A 261 32.68 -17.29 -31.66
C GLN A 261 31.84 -17.34 -30.38
N ILE A 262 30.88 -16.43 -30.21
CA ILE A 262 30.00 -16.45 -29.04
C ILE A 262 29.17 -17.73 -29.00
N MET A 263 28.58 -18.12 -30.14
CA MET A 263 27.81 -19.37 -30.19
C MET A 263 28.68 -20.58 -29.92
N SER A 264 29.97 -20.60 -30.28
CA SER A 264 30.87 -21.69 -29.92
C SER A 264 31.19 -21.69 -28.42
N ILE A 265 31.44 -20.52 -27.82
CA ILE A 265 31.65 -20.35 -26.37
C ILE A 265 30.43 -20.86 -25.58
N ILE A 266 29.21 -20.55 -26.05
CA ILE A 266 27.93 -20.98 -25.45
C ILE A 266 27.61 -22.45 -25.71
N ASN A 267 27.93 -22.97 -26.91
CA ASN A 267 27.54 -24.32 -27.36
C ASN A 267 28.53 -25.42 -26.99
N LEU A 268 29.56 -25.14 -26.18
CA LEU A 268 30.36 -26.20 -25.58
C LEU A 268 29.48 -27.04 -24.65
N ASN A 269 28.86 -28.09 -25.23
CA ASN A 269 28.06 -29.12 -24.59
C ASN A 269 28.88 -30.02 -23.63
N SER A 270 29.98 -29.52 -23.08
CA SER A 270 30.66 -30.22 -21.99
C SER A 270 29.75 -30.17 -20.78
N LYS A 271 29.25 -31.32 -20.34
CA LYS A 271 28.48 -31.51 -19.09
C LYS A 271 29.19 -30.98 -17.82
N GLU A 272 30.37 -30.39 -17.97
CA GLU A 272 31.31 -29.98 -16.92
C GLU A 272 31.42 -28.45 -16.76
N VAL A 273 30.81 -27.63 -17.63
CA VAL A 273 30.90 -26.16 -17.59
C VAL A 273 29.53 -25.57 -17.23
N GLN A 274 29.46 -24.81 -16.14
CA GLN A 274 28.25 -24.09 -15.73
C GLN A 274 28.37 -22.62 -16.12
N ASN A 275 27.39 -22.11 -16.87
CA ASN A 275 27.36 -20.71 -17.28
C ASN A 275 26.35 -19.93 -16.43
N ASP A 276 26.82 -18.93 -15.69
CA ASP A 276 25.95 -17.93 -15.07
C ASP A 276 25.80 -16.74 -16.03
N LEU A 277 24.58 -16.22 -16.14
CA LEU A 277 24.24 -15.12 -17.06
C LEU A 277 23.92 -13.86 -16.25
N PHE A 278 24.56 -12.75 -16.61
CA PHE A 278 24.33 -11.43 -16.01
C PHE A 278 23.75 -10.52 -17.08
N ILE A 279 22.62 -9.88 -16.81
CA ILE A 279 21.93 -8.99 -17.75
C ILE A 279 21.94 -7.59 -17.15
N ILE A 280 22.76 -6.71 -17.71
CA ILE A 280 23.05 -5.38 -17.18
C ILE A 280 22.63 -4.32 -18.18
N GLY A 281 21.63 -3.50 -17.82
CA GLY A 281 21.18 -2.38 -18.64
C GLY A 281 20.45 -2.77 -19.93
N HIS A 282 20.09 -4.04 -20.12
CA HIS A 282 19.36 -4.51 -21.29
C HIS A 282 17.85 -4.61 -21.02
N SER A 283 17.00 -4.22 -21.97
CA SER A 283 15.54 -4.17 -21.81
C SER A 283 14.84 -5.53 -21.85
N LEU A 284 15.48 -6.54 -22.46
CA LEU A 284 14.93 -7.88 -22.70
C LEU A 284 13.64 -7.88 -23.52
N GLN A 285 13.48 -6.91 -24.42
CA GLN A 285 12.33 -6.79 -25.31
C GLN A 285 12.78 -6.83 -26.78
N GLY A 286 11.80 -6.97 -27.67
CA GLY A 286 12.01 -6.85 -29.12
C GLY A 286 12.78 -8.03 -29.74
N SER A 287 13.47 -7.72 -30.83
CA SER A 287 14.14 -8.68 -31.72
C SER A 287 15.28 -9.45 -31.02
N ASP A 288 15.95 -8.80 -30.07
CA ASP A 288 17.13 -9.34 -29.38
C ASP A 288 16.80 -10.41 -28.34
N PHE A 289 15.56 -10.40 -27.81
CA PHE A 289 15.11 -11.40 -26.86
C PHE A 289 15.27 -12.82 -27.38
N LEU A 290 15.11 -13.03 -28.69
CA LEU A 290 15.20 -14.36 -29.29
C LEU A 290 16.62 -14.94 -29.22
N PHE A 291 17.64 -14.11 -29.43
CA PHE A 291 19.02 -14.48 -29.21
C PHE A 291 19.28 -14.73 -27.71
N LEU A 292 18.86 -13.80 -26.85
CA LEU A 292 19.04 -13.91 -25.40
C LEU A 292 18.30 -15.11 -24.78
N SER A 293 17.16 -15.53 -25.35
CA SER A 293 16.39 -16.68 -24.89
C SER A 293 17.20 -17.97 -24.95
N LYS A 294 18.10 -18.11 -25.92
CA LYS A 294 19.00 -19.26 -26.07
C LYS A 294 20.03 -19.29 -24.92
N LEU A 295 20.52 -18.12 -24.51
CA LEU A 295 21.40 -17.95 -23.36
C LEU A 295 20.67 -18.25 -22.05
N ILE A 296 19.52 -17.61 -21.83
CA ILE A 296 18.70 -17.75 -20.62
C ILE A 296 18.34 -19.21 -20.37
N LYS A 297 17.89 -19.95 -21.40
CA LYS A 297 17.54 -21.38 -21.27
C LYS A 297 18.72 -22.24 -20.80
N LYS A 298 19.93 -21.95 -21.27
CA LYS A 298 21.15 -22.71 -20.99
C LYS A 298 21.85 -22.29 -19.70
N ALA A 299 21.54 -21.11 -19.18
CA ALA A 299 22.15 -20.60 -17.97
C ALA A 299 21.80 -21.46 -16.75
N ASN A 300 22.74 -21.51 -15.81
CA ASN A 300 22.56 -22.08 -14.49
C ASN A 300 21.79 -21.10 -13.59
N LYS A 301 22.33 -19.90 -13.41
CA LYS A 301 21.65 -18.74 -12.80
C LYS A 301 21.57 -17.57 -13.80
N VAL A 302 20.53 -16.75 -13.68
CA VAL A 302 20.32 -15.55 -14.50
C VAL A 302 20.13 -14.35 -13.58
N PHE A 303 21.16 -13.54 -13.44
CA PHE A 303 21.15 -12.30 -12.69
C PHE A 303 20.61 -11.17 -13.57
N ILE A 304 19.45 -10.60 -13.22
CA ILE A 304 18.85 -9.48 -13.94
C ILE A 304 19.06 -8.22 -13.11
N PHE A 305 19.87 -7.31 -13.62
CA PHE A 305 20.08 -6.00 -13.02
C PHE A 305 18.95 -5.07 -13.45
N TYR A 306 18.19 -4.58 -12.49
CA TYR A 306 16.95 -3.86 -12.73
C TYR A 306 16.95 -2.47 -12.10
N TYR A 307 16.32 -1.52 -12.79
CA TYR A 307 16.17 -0.14 -12.35
C TYR A 307 14.70 0.09 -11.98
N GLU A 308 14.45 0.58 -10.77
CA GLU A 308 13.11 0.77 -10.22
C GLU A 308 12.22 -0.48 -10.40
N ASP A 309 11.11 -0.35 -11.13
CA ASP A 309 10.14 -1.41 -11.37
C ASP A 309 10.26 -2.05 -12.77
N ASP A 310 11.36 -1.79 -13.50
CA ASP A 310 11.57 -2.33 -14.85
C ASP A 310 11.71 -3.86 -14.89
N TYR A 311 11.96 -4.48 -13.73
CA TYR A 311 11.97 -5.94 -13.57
C TYR A 311 10.61 -6.56 -13.87
N ILE A 312 9.49 -5.85 -13.64
CA ILE A 312 8.14 -6.37 -13.86
C ILE A 312 7.97 -6.73 -15.33
N LEU A 313 8.23 -5.78 -16.23
CA LEU A 313 8.11 -5.99 -17.69
C LEU A 313 9.10 -7.04 -18.20
N LYS A 314 10.34 -7.04 -17.68
CA LYS A 314 11.35 -8.05 -18.04
C LYS A 314 10.87 -9.46 -17.66
N MET A 315 10.33 -9.61 -16.45
CA MET A 315 9.83 -10.90 -15.96
C MET A 315 8.60 -11.35 -16.72
N GLU A 316 7.66 -10.44 -17.03
CA GLU A 316 6.50 -10.75 -17.87
C GLU A 316 6.92 -11.29 -19.25
N GLU A 317 7.89 -10.65 -19.91
CA GLU A 317 8.38 -11.08 -21.22
C GLU A 317 9.02 -12.47 -21.15
N ILE A 318 9.89 -12.69 -20.14
CA ILE A 318 10.56 -13.97 -19.92
C ILE A 318 9.53 -15.08 -19.68
N LEU A 319 8.58 -14.88 -18.76
CA LEU A 319 7.58 -15.87 -18.40
C LEU A 319 6.64 -16.17 -19.58
N ARG A 320 6.26 -15.14 -20.35
CA ARG A 320 5.42 -15.27 -21.54
C ARG A 320 6.06 -16.13 -22.62
N LYS A 321 7.37 -15.96 -22.85
CA LYS A 321 8.09 -16.62 -23.97
C LYS A 321 8.76 -17.94 -23.60
N LEU A 322 9.23 -18.08 -22.36
CA LEU A 322 10.04 -19.22 -21.90
C LEU A 322 9.31 -20.13 -20.89
N GLY A 323 8.16 -19.70 -20.37
CA GLY A 323 7.39 -20.44 -19.36
C GLY A 323 7.89 -20.23 -17.94
N SER A 324 7.15 -20.74 -16.95
CA SER A 324 7.42 -20.49 -15.52
C SER A 324 8.62 -21.24 -14.96
N THR A 325 9.06 -22.33 -15.59
CA THR A 325 10.18 -23.16 -15.11
C THR A 325 11.51 -22.40 -15.13
N ILE A 326 11.63 -21.34 -15.94
CA ILE A 326 12.85 -20.53 -15.97
C ILE A 326 12.96 -19.59 -14.77
N ALA A 327 11.84 -19.29 -14.11
CA ALA A 327 11.78 -18.32 -13.02
C ALA A 327 12.66 -18.72 -11.83
N GLU A 328 12.77 -20.02 -11.56
CA GLU A 328 13.59 -20.58 -10.48
C GLU A 328 15.10 -20.28 -10.64
N LYS A 329 15.55 -19.97 -11.86
CA LYS A 329 16.94 -19.62 -12.16
C LYS A 329 17.20 -18.12 -12.09
N ILE A 330 16.16 -17.30 -12.03
CA ILE A 330 16.28 -15.85 -12.14
C ILE A 330 16.52 -15.25 -10.75
N ILE A 331 17.55 -14.43 -10.67
CA ILE A 331 17.92 -13.66 -9.50
C ILE A 331 17.81 -12.21 -9.89
N LEU A 332 16.87 -11.50 -9.26
CA LEU A 332 16.72 -10.06 -9.45
C LEU A 332 17.76 -9.35 -8.59
N VAL A 333 18.54 -8.49 -9.22
CA VAL A 333 19.57 -7.68 -8.56
C VAL A 333 19.23 -6.22 -8.82
N PRO A 334 18.98 -5.42 -7.78
CA PRO A 334 18.83 -3.99 -7.99
C PRO A 334 20.08 -3.39 -8.65
N PHE A 335 19.92 -2.46 -9.60
CA PHE A 335 21.05 -1.93 -10.38
C PHE A 335 22.10 -1.26 -9.48
N LEU A 336 23.37 -1.52 -9.78
CA LEU A 336 24.53 -0.96 -9.08
C LEU A 336 25.11 0.21 -9.86
N GLU A 337 25.41 1.29 -9.16
CA GLU A 337 26.16 2.40 -9.76
C GLU A 337 27.55 1.92 -10.21
N ILE A 338 27.88 2.17 -11.48
CA ILE A 338 29.12 1.66 -12.10
C ILE A 338 30.32 2.52 -11.68
N LEU A 339 30.14 3.83 -11.68
CA LEU A 339 31.15 4.83 -11.35
C LEU A 339 30.66 5.69 -10.20
N PHE A 340 31.48 5.86 -9.17
CA PHE A 340 31.11 6.68 -8.01
C PHE A 340 32.30 7.43 -7.43
N GLN A 341 32.00 8.52 -6.71
CA GLN A 341 33.02 9.26 -5.96
C GLN A 341 33.30 8.54 -4.62
N PRO A 342 34.57 8.36 -4.21
CA PRO A 342 34.91 7.58 -3.02
C PRO A 342 34.25 8.06 -1.72
N ASP A 343 34.01 9.36 -1.59
CA ASP A 343 33.38 10.02 -0.44
C ASP A 343 31.87 9.74 -0.33
N LYS A 344 31.24 9.24 -1.41
CA LYS A 344 29.82 8.89 -1.44
C LYS A 344 29.51 7.43 -1.04
N SER A 345 30.54 6.62 -0.78
CA SER A 345 30.38 5.20 -0.41
C SER A 345 29.82 5.07 1.01
N ILE A 346 28.69 4.37 1.16
CA ILE A 346 28.03 4.13 2.45
C ILE A 346 28.25 2.70 2.93
N VAL A 347 28.19 1.76 2.00
CA VAL A 347 28.38 0.32 2.24
C VAL A 347 29.51 -0.15 1.36
N SER A 348 30.44 -0.91 1.93
CA SER A 348 31.64 -1.37 1.21
C SER A 348 31.65 -2.87 0.93
N ASN A 349 30.76 -3.64 1.56
CA ASN A 349 30.66 -5.09 1.37
C ASN A 349 29.27 -5.61 1.78
N TYR A 350 29.00 -6.88 1.44
CA TYR A 350 27.71 -7.51 1.74
C TYR A 350 27.40 -7.61 3.24
N LYS A 351 28.41 -7.78 4.11
CA LYS A 351 28.19 -7.87 5.57
C LYS A 351 27.73 -6.55 6.16
N GLU A 352 28.23 -5.43 5.65
CA GLU A 352 27.75 -4.10 6.01
C GLU A 352 26.32 -3.86 5.49
N TYR A 353 26.03 -4.34 4.26
CA TYR A 353 24.67 -4.28 3.72
C TYR A 353 23.65 -5.04 4.57
N GLU A 354 23.99 -6.23 5.07
CA GLU A 354 23.11 -7.05 5.91
C GLU A 354 22.60 -6.30 7.16
N LYS A 355 23.38 -5.34 7.68
CA LYS A 355 23.00 -4.53 8.85
C LYS A 355 21.92 -3.49 8.56
N ILE A 356 21.69 -3.20 7.29
CA ILE A 356 20.77 -2.16 6.82
C ILE A 356 19.83 -2.67 5.71
N ASP A 357 19.79 -3.98 5.47
CA ASP A 357 19.03 -4.58 4.38
C ASP A 357 17.53 -4.31 4.52
N SER A 358 17.08 -4.10 5.76
CA SER A 358 15.72 -3.77 6.16
C SER A 358 15.26 -2.39 5.71
N PHE A 359 16.18 -1.50 5.33
CA PHE A 359 15.84 -0.18 4.81
C PHE A 359 15.33 -0.27 3.36
N PHE A 360 15.66 -1.37 2.67
CA PHE A 360 15.38 -1.53 1.26
C PHE A 360 14.16 -2.42 1.07
N PRO A 361 13.10 -1.94 0.37
CA PRO A 361 11.96 -2.79 0.02
C PRO A 361 12.39 -3.95 -0.90
N ASN A 362 13.37 -3.67 -1.76
CA ASN A 362 13.96 -4.60 -2.70
C ASN A 362 15.38 -4.95 -2.25
N LYS A 363 15.55 -6.14 -1.68
CA LYS A 363 16.82 -6.60 -1.12
C LYS A 363 17.80 -7.04 -2.20
N PHE A 364 19.10 -6.82 -1.97
CA PHE A 364 20.14 -7.47 -2.76
C PHE A 364 20.24 -8.95 -2.36
N PRO A 365 20.46 -9.86 -3.32
CA PRO A 365 20.54 -11.28 -3.03
C PRO A 365 21.90 -11.67 -2.43
N SER A 366 21.88 -12.65 -1.52
CA SER A 366 23.09 -13.19 -0.89
C SER A 366 23.77 -14.19 -1.82
N GLU A 367 24.68 -13.67 -2.65
CA GLU A 367 25.38 -14.42 -3.69
C GLU A 367 26.87 -14.06 -3.69
N ASP A 368 27.76 -15.05 -3.82
CA ASP A 368 29.23 -14.85 -3.72
C ASP A 368 29.78 -13.80 -4.68
N ILE A 369 29.14 -13.59 -5.81
CA ILE A 369 29.53 -12.57 -6.79
C ILE A 369 29.31 -11.14 -6.24
N LEU A 370 28.34 -10.96 -5.34
CA LEU A 370 28.01 -9.71 -4.65
C LEU A 370 28.72 -9.58 -3.30
N SER A 371 29.72 -10.41 -2.99
CA SER A 371 30.48 -10.32 -1.71
C SER A 371 31.08 -8.93 -1.47
N GLU A 372 31.52 -8.26 -2.53
CA GLU A 372 32.12 -6.93 -2.54
C GLU A 372 31.10 -5.81 -2.88
N LEU A 373 29.83 -6.04 -2.53
CA LEU A 373 28.75 -5.09 -2.75
C LEU A 373 29.10 -3.71 -2.21
N THR A 374 29.17 -2.72 -3.09
CA THR A 374 29.39 -1.32 -2.72
C THR A 374 28.18 -0.48 -3.08
N LEU A 375 27.60 0.20 -2.09
CA LEU A 375 26.44 1.08 -2.26
C LEU A 375 26.79 2.51 -1.86
N THR A 376 26.32 3.44 -2.68
CA THR A 376 26.49 4.89 -2.52
C THR A 376 25.20 5.54 -2.03
N ILE A 377 25.27 6.80 -1.59
CA ILE A 377 24.08 7.58 -1.18
C ILE A 377 22.97 7.58 -2.23
N ASP A 378 23.32 7.51 -3.50
CA ASP A 378 22.36 7.52 -4.60
C ASP A 378 21.44 6.29 -4.52
N HIS A 379 21.94 5.13 -4.06
CA HIS A 379 21.11 3.95 -3.81
C HIS A 379 20.05 4.16 -2.70
N PHE A 380 20.30 5.10 -1.78
CA PHE A 380 19.39 5.48 -0.69
C PHE A 380 18.47 6.67 -1.06
N SER A 381 18.86 7.45 -2.07
CA SER A 381 18.09 8.62 -2.55
C SER A 381 17.10 8.23 -3.65
N PHE A 382 17.46 7.28 -4.52
CA PHE A 382 16.64 6.81 -5.65
C PHE A 382 15.66 5.71 -5.27
N ARG A 383 15.94 4.92 -4.24
CA ARG A 383 15.01 3.93 -3.70
C ARG A 383 14.24 4.64 -2.60
N ASN A 384 12.92 4.72 -2.70
CA ASN A 384 12.06 5.38 -1.71
C ASN A 384 12.19 4.71 -0.31
N ILE A 385 13.29 4.95 0.40
CA ILE A 385 13.47 4.55 1.79
C ILE A 385 12.53 5.43 2.60
N ASN A 386 11.46 4.82 3.06
CA ASN A 386 10.44 5.47 3.89
C ASN A 386 10.68 5.22 5.39
N GLU A 387 11.46 4.18 5.70
CA GLU A 387 11.61 3.64 7.04
C GLU A 387 13.09 3.40 7.35
N LEU A 388 13.53 3.78 8.55
CA LEU A 388 14.84 3.44 9.09
C LEU A 388 14.69 2.56 10.33
N ARG A 389 15.39 1.42 10.36
CA ARG A 389 15.47 0.53 11.53
C ARG A 389 16.82 0.65 12.21
N ILE A 390 16.85 1.35 13.32
CA ILE A 390 18.05 1.68 14.08
C ILE A 390 18.34 0.56 15.06
N SER A 391 19.58 0.07 15.03
CA SER A 391 20.15 -0.87 16.00
C SER A 391 21.60 -0.45 16.29
N SER A 392 22.22 -0.99 17.34
CA SER A 392 23.62 -0.67 17.66
C SER A 392 24.59 -0.99 16.51
N ASP A 393 24.27 -1.97 15.65
CA ASP A 393 25.14 -2.37 14.56
C ASP A 393 25.21 -1.38 13.39
N ASN A 394 24.23 -0.47 13.27
CA ASN A 394 24.05 0.38 12.08
C ASN A 394 24.01 1.90 12.36
N VAL A 395 24.23 2.33 13.60
CA VAL A 395 24.20 3.76 14.00
C VAL A 395 25.16 4.61 13.17
N GLU A 396 26.40 4.17 12.95
CA GLU A 396 27.38 4.93 12.14
C GLU A 396 26.91 5.10 10.69
N THR A 397 26.31 4.06 10.11
CA THR A 397 25.77 4.10 8.76
C THR A 397 24.60 5.10 8.67
N ILE A 398 23.71 5.12 9.67
CA ILE A 398 22.60 6.08 9.74
C ILE A 398 23.12 7.51 9.84
N LEU A 399 24.13 7.76 10.66
CA LEU A 399 24.73 9.09 10.78
C LEU A 399 25.35 9.55 9.45
N HIS A 400 25.99 8.64 8.72
CA HIS A 400 26.52 8.94 7.39
C HIS A 400 25.40 9.19 6.36
N ILE A 401 24.31 8.43 6.39
CA ILE A 401 23.12 8.67 5.56
C ILE A 401 22.51 10.04 5.88
N ALA A 402 22.33 10.37 7.16
CA ALA A 402 21.74 11.63 7.61
C ALA A 402 22.55 12.84 7.10
N ARG A 403 23.89 12.83 7.28
CA ARG A 403 24.80 13.86 6.76
C ARG A 403 24.61 14.13 5.27
N ASN A 404 24.57 13.06 4.47
CA ASN A 404 24.45 13.18 3.02
C ASN A 404 23.06 13.65 2.57
N LEU A 405 21.99 13.19 3.23
CA LEU A 405 20.62 13.63 2.93
C LEU A 405 20.42 15.12 3.23
N VAL A 406 20.98 15.62 4.34
CA VAL A 406 20.96 17.04 4.69
C VAL A 406 21.76 17.86 3.67
N SER A 407 22.97 17.41 3.31
CA SER A 407 23.86 18.12 2.38
C SER A 407 23.30 18.25 0.96
N ASN A 408 22.67 17.19 0.44
CA ASN A 408 22.19 17.15 -0.95
C ASN A 408 20.84 17.86 -1.17
N ARG A 409 20.23 18.45 -0.12
CA ARG A 409 18.84 18.98 -0.14
C ARG A 409 17.84 17.98 -0.76
N ASN A 410 18.12 16.69 -0.65
CA ASN A 410 17.23 15.66 -1.17
C ASN A 410 15.95 15.69 -0.32
N ASN A 411 14.80 15.72 -0.97
CA ASN A 411 13.49 15.54 -0.33
C ASN A 411 13.27 14.05 -0.02
N SER A 412 14.17 13.46 0.78
CA SER A 412 13.97 12.10 1.29
C SER A 412 12.64 12.02 2.04
N ARG A 413 11.85 10.98 1.74
CA ARG A 413 10.52 10.73 2.31
C ARG A 413 10.58 9.90 3.60
N ILE A 414 11.69 9.88 4.32
CA ILE A 414 11.81 9.06 5.55
C ILE A 414 10.78 9.57 6.56
N SER A 415 9.65 8.88 6.65
CA SER A 415 8.53 9.24 7.51
C SER A 415 8.52 8.40 8.78
N GLN A 416 9.26 7.29 8.83
CA GLN A 416 9.20 6.34 9.94
C GLN A 416 10.60 5.96 10.44
N ILE A 417 10.75 5.89 11.76
CA ILE A 417 11.96 5.38 12.42
C ILE A 417 11.55 4.33 13.45
N HIS A 418 12.21 3.18 13.41
CA HIS A 418 12.08 2.11 14.40
C HIS A 418 13.41 1.97 15.14
N PHE A 419 13.37 1.94 16.46
CA PHE A 419 14.51 1.61 17.31
C PHE A 419 14.29 0.18 17.82
N GLU A 420 15.16 -0.73 17.38
CA GLU A 420 15.02 -2.16 17.62
C GLU A 420 16.18 -2.70 18.45
N ASN A 421 15.84 -3.57 19.41
CA ASN A 421 16.76 -4.17 20.36
C ASN A 421 17.44 -3.13 21.27
N SER A 422 18.14 -3.58 22.31
CA SER A 422 18.90 -2.68 23.16
C SER A 422 19.98 -1.95 22.37
N ILE A 423 19.84 -0.63 22.21
CA ILE A 423 20.87 0.24 21.66
C ILE A 423 21.68 0.79 22.83
N ASP A 424 22.99 0.68 22.72
CA ASP A 424 23.90 1.11 23.77
C ASP A 424 23.81 2.63 24.00
N VAL A 425 23.98 3.07 25.26
CA VAL A 425 23.90 4.50 25.64
C VAL A 425 24.90 5.34 24.85
N ALA A 426 26.06 4.79 24.50
CA ALA A 426 27.06 5.46 23.68
C ALA A 426 26.54 5.79 22.27
N ASP A 427 25.76 4.88 21.66
CA ASP A 427 25.22 5.06 20.32
C ASP A 427 24.03 6.04 20.32
N PHE A 428 23.17 6.01 21.33
CA PHE A 428 22.17 7.06 21.53
C PHE A 428 22.80 8.44 21.68
N ASN A 429 23.92 8.54 22.40
CA ASN A 429 24.65 9.81 22.51
C ASN A 429 25.19 10.30 21.16
N LYS A 430 25.62 9.42 20.26
CA LYS A 430 26.02 9.82 18.91
C LYS A 430 24.85 10.37 18.10
N LEU A 431 23.69 9.69 18.15
CA LEU A 431 22.46 10.16 17.48
C LEU A 431 21.99 11.50 18.07
N ARG A 432 21.95 11.60 19.39
CA ARG A 432 21.57 12.81 20.14
C ARG A 432 22.45 14.01 19.77
N ASN A 433 23.75 13.80 19.57
CA ASN A 433 24.72 14.88 19.33
C ASN A 433 24.94 15.18 17.83
N SER A 434 24.27 14.47 16.92
CA SER A 434 24.38 14.73 15.49
C SER A 434 23.36 15.75 15.02
N ASP A 435 23.83 16.94 14.65
CA ASP A 435 22.97 17.98 14.06
C ASP A 435 22.27 17.48 12.79
N ASP A 436 22.96 16.68 11.97
CA ASP A 436 22.40 16.11 10.74
C ASP A 436 21.22 15.16 11.03
N PHE A 437 21.34 14.31 12.05
CA PHE A 437 20.26 13.41 12.45
C PHE A 437 19.07 14.18 13.02
N LEU A 438 19.32 15.22 13.82
CA LEU A 438 18.25 16.08 14.35
C LEU A 438 17.52 16.86 13.25
N ILE A 439 18.23 17.28 12.20
CA ILE A 439 17.59 17.87 11.01
C ILE A 439 16.72 16.84 10.28
N LEU A 440 17.16 15.57 10.23
CA LEU A 440 16.37 14.49 9.66
C LEU A 440 15.08 14.25 10.45
N LEU A 441 15.12 14.28 11.79
CA LEU A 441 13.93 14.11 12.66
C LEU A 441 12.81 15.11 12.38
N LYS A 442 13.13 16.32 11.92
CA LYS A 442 12.10 17.33 11.55
C LYS A 442 11.14 16.85 10.47
N ARG A 443 11.53 15.86 9.67
CA ARG A 443 10.75 15.30 8.56
C ARG A 443 10.04 13.99 8.91
N VAL A 444 10.32 13.42 10.07
CA VAL A 444 9.79 12.12 10.50
C VAL A 444 8.39 12.30 11.07
N GLU A 445 7.47 11.42 10.69
CA GLU A 445 6.07 11.44 11.13
C GLU A 445 5.78 10.42 12.23
N LYS A 446 6.51 9.29 12.26
CA LYS A 446 6.26 8.19 13.20
C LYS A 446 7.54 7.63 13.78
N ILE A 447 7.55 7.41 15.08
CA ILE A 447 8.69 6.81 15.78
C ILE A 447 8.22 5.65 16.65
N PHE A 448 8.90 4.52 16.52
CA PHE A 448 8.62 3.30 17.26
C PHE A 448 9.85 2.88 18.06
N PHE A 449 9.67 2.62 19.35
CA PHE A 449 10.66 1.98 20.20
C PHE A 449 10.12 0.62 20.61
N LEU A 450 10.86 -0.44 20.29
CA LEU A 450 10.44 -1.83 20.52
C LEU A 450 11.57 -2.59 21.23
N ASN A 451 11.32 -3.04 22.46
CA ASN A 451 12.29 -3.81 23.25
C ASN A 451 13.67 -3.12 23.34
N THR A 452 13.65 -1.83 23.72
CA THR A 452 14.83 -0.94 23.66
C THR A 452 14.99 -0.18 24.98
N GLU A 453 16.24 0.08 25.38
CA GLU A 453 16.56 1.04 26.45
C GLU A 453 16.60 2.45 25.89
N ILE A 454 15.81 3.38 26.43
CA ILE A 454 15.68 4.75 25.92
C ILE A 454 16.30 5.71 26.94
N ASP A 455 17.34 6.43 26.51
CA ASP A 455 17.90 7.55 27.29
C ASP A 455 16.87 8.69 27.40
N SER A 456 16.56 9.11 28.62
CA SER A 456 15.54 10.13 28.86
C SER A 456 15.86 11.48 28.22
N ASP A 457 17.13 11.85 28.17
CA ASP A 457 17.54 13.10 27.54
C ASP A 457 17.44 13.04 26.00
N PHE A 458 17.67 11.85 25.40
CA PHE A 458 17.43 11.63 23.98
C PHE A 458 15.95 11.81 23.63
N LEU A 459 15.03 11.26 24.43
CA LEU A 459 13.59 11.42 24.22
C LEU A 459 13.17 12.89 24.24
N ILE A 460 13.71 13.69 25.18
CA ILE A 460 13.46 15.13 25.25
C ILE A 460 13.94 15.81 23.97
N LYS A 461 15.19 15.55 23.57
CA LYS A 461 15.78 16.19 22.38
C LYS A 461 15.07 15.78 21.10
N LEU A 462 14.55 14.55 21.04
CA LEU A 462 13.73 14.05 19.95
C LEU A 462 12.44 14.87 19.81
N LEU A 463 11.70 15.09 20.91
CA LEU A 463 10.48 15.91 20.86
C LEU A 463 10.78 17.36 20.48
N GLU A 464 11.87 17.95 21.00
CA GLU A 464 12.29 19.32 20.67
C GLU A 464 12.65 19.51 19.19
N ASN A 465 13.11 18.46 18.50
CA ASN A 465 13.60 18.53 17.12
C ASN A 465 12.66 17.90 16.09
N SER A 466 11.48 17.43 16.51
CA SER A 466 10.55 16.76 15.60
C SER A 466 9.31 17.62 15.32
N SER A 467 9.36 18.39 14.24
CA SER A 467 8.27 19.29 13.85
C SER A 467 7.05 18.59 13.22
N ASN A 468 7.25 17.43 12.60
CA ASN A 468 6.19 16.69 11.88
C ASN A 468 5.78 15.38 12.57
N LEU A 469 6.25 15.13 13.78
CA LEU A 469 6.05 13.85 14.46
C LEU A 469 4.63 13.74 15.00
N VAL A 470 3.86 12.84 14.39
CA VAL A 470 2.45 12.61 14.68
C VAL A 470 2.24 11.47 15.66
N TYR A 471 3.11 10.46 15.65
CA TYR A 471 2.93 9.23 16.41
C TYR A 471 4.22 8.74 17.06
N ILE A 472 4.16 8.49 18.36
CA ILE A 472 5.18 7.75 19.10
C ILE A 472 4.58 6.50 19.72
N LYS A 473 5.24 5.36 19.53
CA LYS A 473 4.96 4.11 20.24
C LYS A 473 6.20 3.66 21.01
N MET A 474 6.01 3.30 22.27
CA MET A 474 7.00 2.62 23.11
C MET A 474 6.38 1.32 23.60
N GLU A 475 7.02 0.20 23.31
CA GLU A 475 6.54 -1.13 23.69
C GLU A 475 7.68 -1.96 24.27
N ASP A 476 7.46 -2.52 25.46
CA ASP A 476 8.44 -3.32 26.20
C ASP A 476 9.79 -2.60 26.38
N CYS A 477 9.77 -1.27 26.59
CA CYS A 477 10.98 -0.45 26.67
C CYS A 477 11.38 -0.09 28.10
N THR A 478 12.67 0.18 28.28
CA THR A 478 13.24 0.65 29.55
C THR A 478 13.64 2.12 29.41
N LEU A 479 12.98 3.04 30.10
CA LEU A 479 13.45 4.42 30.19
C LEU A 479 14.58 4.51 31.22
N VAL A 480 15.76 4.93 30.78
CA VAL A 480 16.94 5.08 31.64
C VAL A 480 17.17 6.56 31.89
N SER A 481 17.26 6.93 33.17
CA SER A 481 17.53 8.31 33.56
C SER A 481 18.95 8.73 33.20
N GLY A 482 19.06 9.73 32.33
CA GLY A 482 20.23 10.60 32.24
C GLY A 482 20.24 11.58 33.41
N ASN A 483 19.96 12.86 33.13
CA ASN A 483 19.81 13.91 34.15
C ASN A 483 18.35 14.35 34.36
N ASN A 484 17.48 14.14 33.37
CA ASN A 484 16.10 14.57 33.41
C ASN A 484 15.16 13.42 33.76
N GLU A 485 14.17 13.73 34.59
CA GLU A 485 13.21 12.77 35.14
C GLU A 485 11.78 13.09 34.71
N SER A 486 11.64 13.98 33.74
CA SER A 486 10.36 14.31 33.14
C SER A 486 10.51 14.72 31.69
N VAL A 487 9.49 14.46 30.88
CA VAL A 487 9.39 14.93 29.50
C VAL A 487 8.06 15.66 29.30
N ASP A 488 8.12 16.82 28.63
CA ASP A 488 6.94 17.62 28.29
C ASP A 488 6.50 17.33 26.85
N VAL A 489 5.33 16.70 26.69
CA VAL A 489 4.78 16.34 25.38
C VAL A 489 4.25 17.56 24.62
N SER A 490 3.94 18.65 25.31
CA SER A 490 3.43 19.88 24.68
C SER A 490 4.49 20.63 23.87
N ILE A 491 5.76 20.25 23.98
CA ILE A 491 6.86 20.76 23.14
C ILE A 491 6.69 20.33 21.68
N CYS A 492 6.14 19.14 21.43
CA CYS A 492 5.91 18.63 20.09
C CYS A 492 4.45 18.88 19.68
N GLU A 493 4.18 20.07 19.12
CA GLU A 493 2.82 20.49 18.76
C GLU A 493 2.14 19.59 17.72
N SER A 494 2.91 18.83 16.93
CA SER A 494 2.38 17.91 15.92
C SER A 494 2.00 16.53 16.46
N LEU A 495 2.36 16.20 17.71
CA LEU A 495 2.11 14.89 18.30
C LEU A 495 0.63 14.68 18.58
N LYS A 496 0.04 13.68 17.92
CA LYS A 496 -1.38 13.32 18.04
C LYS A 496 -1.60 11.97 18.69
N ARG A 497 -0.67 11.03 18.55
CA ARG A 497 -0.79 9.68 19.12
C ARG A 497 0.42 9.36 19.97
N LEU A 498 0.17 8.94 21.21
CA LEU A 498 1.20 8.47 22.12
C LEU A 498 0.76 7.13 22.70
N GLU A 499 1.62 6.12 22.57
CA GLU A 499 1.39 4.79 23.12
C GLU A 499 2.59 4.35 23.92
N ILE A 500 2.34 3.91 25.15
CA ILE A 500 3.35 3.41 26.08
C ILE A 500 2.79 2.13 26.67
N VAL A 501 3.41 1.01 26.35
CA VAL A 501 2.92 -0.34 26.65
C VAL A 501 4.03 -1.16 27.28
N ASN A 502 3.79 -1.69 28.47
CA ASN A 502 4.70 -2.53 29.25
C ASN A 502 6.10 -1.92 29.43
N CYS A 503 6.18 -0.59 29.48
CA CYS A 503 7.45 0.10 29.69
C CYS A 503 7.75 0.24 31.18
N PHE A 504 9.03 0.31 31.54
CA PHE A 504 9.45 0.61 32.91
C PHE A 504 10.55 1.66 32.96
N PHE A 505 10.64 2.37 34.08
CA PHE A 505 11.71 3.35 34.31
C PHE A 505 12.75 2.83 35.30
N THR A 506 14.03 3.13 35.05
CA THR A 506 15.12 2.82 35.97
C THR A 506 16.07 4.02 36.14
N SER A 507 16.43 4.29 37.40
CA SER A 507 17.36 5.36 37.75
C SER A 507 18.12 5.06 39.04
N LYS A 508 19.37 5.52 39.12
CA LYS A 508 20.18 5.44 40.34
C LYS A 508 19.76 6.44 41.43
N ARG A 509 19.03 7.50 41.06
CA ARG A 509 18.72 8.64 41.94
C ARG A 509 17.25 8.75 42.31
N LYS A 510 16.37 8.30 41.42
CA LYS A 510 14.92 8.42 41.58
C LYS A 510 14.24 7.12 41.23
N SER A 511 12.98 7.02 41.65
CA SER A 511 12.16 5.84 41.39
C SER A 511 11.14 6.05 40.28
N MET A 512 11.01 7.25 39.70
CA MET A 512 9.87 7.59 38.83
C MET A 512 10.27 8.53 37.69
N PHE A 513 9.61 8.37 36.55
CA PHE A 513 9.69 9.26 35.38
C PHE A 513 8.33 9.87 35.05
N TYR A 514 8.28 11.19 34.83
CA TYR A 514 7.02 11.92 34.64
C TYR A 514 6.83 12.36 33.18
N ILE A 515 5.70 12.00 32.59
CA ILE A 515 5.27 12.54 31.29
C ILE A 515 4.24 13.63 31.59
N LYS A 516 4.55 14.86 31.22
CA LYS A 516 3.79 16.05 31.59
C LYS A 516 3.40 16.89 30.37
N SER A 517 2.53 17.87 30.61
CA SER A 517 2.09 18.85 29.62
C SER A 517 2.07 20.24 30.27
N ASP A 518 3.10 21.05 30.01
CA ASP A 518 3.17 22.39 30.61
C ASP A 518 2.16 23.34 29.92
N LYS A 519 1.94 23.17 28.61
CA LYS A 519 0.96 23.91 27.80
C LYS A 519 -0.17 23.00 27.28
N GLN A 520 -1.05 23.58 26.47
CA GLN A 520 -2.05 22.85 25.69
C GLN A 520 -1.36 21.88 24.72
N ASN A 521 -1.88 20.66 24.61
CA ASN A 521 -1.36 19.64 23.71
C ASN A 521 -2.44 19.16 22.71
N ASN A 522 -2.01 18.44 21.67
CA ASN A 522 -2.84 18.02 20.55
C ASN A 522 -3.04 16.50 20.50
N ILE A 523 -2.87 15.80 21.63
CA ILE A 523 -2.99 14.34 21.69
C ILE A 523 -4.44 13.93 21.43
N GLU A 524 -4.67 13.27 20.31
CA GLU A 524 -5.95 12.68 19.91
C GLU A 524 -6.13 11.27 20.49
N LYS A 525 -5.04 10.50 20.56
CA LYS A 525 -5.07 9.11 21.02
C LYS A 525 -3.97 8.83 22.04
N LEU A 526 -4.35 8.32 23.20
CA LEU A 526 -3.42 7.98 24.27
C LEU A 526 -3.63 6.54 24.74
N THR A 527 -2.57 5.72 24.71
CA THR A 527 -2.58 4.35 25.24
C THR A 527 -1.50 4.18 26.30
N LEU A 528 -1.90 3.71 27.48
CA LEU A 528 -1.06 3.53 28.66
C LEU A 528 -1.36 2.18 29.28
N LEU A 529 -0.56 1.16 28.97
CA LEU A 529 -0.87 -0.21 29.39
C LEU A 529 0.31 -0.82 30.17
N GLY A 530 0.08 -1.22 31.43
CA GLY A 530 1.01 -2.08 32.16
C GLY A 530 2.37 -1.44 32.48
N ASN A 531 2.44 -0.11 32.49
CA ASN A 531 3.69 0.62 32.69
C ASN A 531 4.05 0.75 34.16
N THR A 532 5.31 0.49 34.51
CA THR A 532 5.82 0.56 35.90
C THR A 532 6.78 1.74 36.07
N ASP A 533 6.69 2.48 37.17
CA ASP A 533 7.56 3.62 37.48
C ASP A 533 7.51 4.79 36.45
N ILE A 534 6.52 4.79 35.55
CA ILE A 534 6.23 5.83 34.57
C ILE A 534 4.88 6.47 34.94
N VAL A 535 4.92 7.76 35.27
CA VAL A 535 3.76 8.52 35.72
C VAL A 535 3.32 9.49 34.63
N ILE A 536 2.07 9.40 34.20
CA ILE A 536 1.44 10.40 33.34
C ILE A 536 0.79 11.44 34.23
N GLU A 537 1.19 12.71 34.11
CA GLU A 537 0.54 13.78 34.85
C GLU A 537 -0.84 14.10 34.28
N LYS A 538 -1.79 14.46 35.15
CA LYS A 538 -3.16 14.81 34.76
C LYS A 538 -3.25 15.87 33.66
N ASN A 539 -2.29 16.80 33.62
CA ASN A 539 -2.25 17.87 32.62
C ASN A 539 -2.11 17.35 31.18
N VAL A 540 -1.55 16.15 30.97
CA VAL A 540 -1.49 15.53 29.65
C VAL A 540 -2.90 15.28 29.10
N LEU A 541 -3.81 14.87 29.98
CA LEU A 541 -5.22 14.62 29.66
C LEU A 541 -6.03 15.93 29.69
N GLU A 542 -5.97 16.69 30.80
CA GLU A 542 -6.75 17.94 31.01
C GLU A 542 -6.50 18.99 29.93
N LYS A 543 -5.26 19.12 29.46
CA LYS A 543 -4.87 20.15 28.49
C LYS A 543 -4.87 19.64 27.04
N SER A 544 -5.35 18.43 26.77
CA SER A 544 -5.51 17.97 25.39
C SER A 544 -6.75 18.60 24.75
N THR A 545 -6.58 19.19 23.56
CA THR A 545 -7.68 19.78 22.79
C THR A 545 -8.59 18.78 22.11
N ASN A 546 -8.02 17.65 21.69
CA ASN A 546 -8.64 16.76 20.71
C ASN A 546 -8.62 15.29 21.17
N LEU A 547 -8.47 15.02 22.47
CA LEU A 547 -8.43 13.64 22.98
C LEU A 547 -9.76 12.94 22.69
N THR A 548 -9.76 12.03 21.72
CA THR A 548 -10.93 11.24 21.31
C THR A 548 -10.82 9.78 21.74
N GLU A 549 -9.61 9.23 21.91
CA GLU A 549 -9.40 7.83 22.29
C GLU A 549 -8.43 7.71 23.47
N LEU A 550 -8.86 7.00 24.52
CA LEU A 550 -8.08 6.76 25.73
C LEU A 550 -8.14 5.28 26.11
N ASN A 551 -6.98 4.65 26.24
CA ASN A 551 -6.84 3.27 26.67
C ASN A 551 -5.87 3.17 27.85
N ILE A 552 -6.34 2.69 29.00
CA ILE A 552 -5.59 2.73 30.27
C ILE A 552 -5.64 1.37 30.99
N TYR A 553 -4.46 0.91 31.41
CA TYR A 553 -4.24 -0.12 32.41
C TYR A 553 -3.10 0.34 33.32
N ILE A 554 -3.40 0.66 34.58
CA ILE A 554 -2.45 1.22 35.55
C ILE A 554 -1.96 0.13 36.50
N VAL A 555 -0.65 0.11 36.77
CA VAL A 555 -0.06 -0.72 37.82
C VAL A 555 0.63 0.11 38.92
N ASP A 556 0.73 1.44 38.77
CA ASP A 556 1.33 2.37 39.73
C ASP A 556 0.28 3.30 40.36
N GLU A 557 0.16 3.28 41.69
CA GLU A 557 -0.80 4.07 42.48
C GLU A 557 -0.70 5.57 42.20
N LYS A 558 0.46 6.10 41.79
CA LYS A 558 0.62 7.54 41.51
C LYS A 558 -0.06 8.01 40.22
N ASN A 559 -0.41 7.09 39.33
CA ASN A 559 -1.24 7.39 38.16
C ASN A 559 -2.74 7.45 38.54
N VAL A 560 -3.10 7.17 39.78
CA VAL A 560 -4.46 7.36 40.31
C VAL A 560 -4.58 8.77 40.86
N TYR A 561 -5.21 9.65 40.10
CA TYR A 561 -5.39 11.04 40.51
C TYR A 561 -6.44 11.15 41.64
N PRO A 562 -6.19 11.97 42.66
CA PRO A 562 -7.15 12.18 43.76
C PRO A 562 -8.36 13.03 43.33
N GLU A 563 -8.21 13.83 42.28
CA GLU A 563 -9.25 14.67 41.70
C GLU A 563 -9.93 13.95 40.55
N GLU A 564 -11.24 14.09 40.43
CA GLU A 564 -11.99 13.59 39.29
C GLU A 564 -11.70 14.44 38.06
N LEU A 565 -11.34 13.78 36.97
CA LEU A 565 -11.02 14.40 35.70
C LEU A 565 -12.18 14.19 34.71
N HIS A 566 -12.67 15.29 34.14
CA HIS A 566 -13.75 15.27 33.15
C HIS A 566 -13.22 15.44 31.72
N LEU A 567 -13.42 14.43 30.88
CA LEU A 567 -12.99 14.36 29.48
C LEU A 567 -14.19 14.54 28.56
N GLU A 568 -14.55 15.80 28.31
CA GLU A 568 -15.77 16.18 27.57
C GLU A 568 -15.79 15.68 26.10
N ASN A 569 -14.61 15.61 25.47
CA ASN A 569 -14.47 15.36 24.03
C ASN A 569 -14.17 13.89 23.66
N LEU A 570 -14.10 13.00 24.65
CA LEU A 570 -13.71 11.62 24.44
C LEU A 570 -14.81 10.82 23.71
N GLU A 571 -14.42 10.05 22.70
CA GLU A 571 -15.30 9.20 21.88
C GLU A 571 -15.15 7.72 22.25
N ILE A 572 -13.93 7.27 22.59
CA ILE A 572 -13.62 5.89 22.93
C ILE A 572 -12.86 5.85 24.26
N LEU A 573 -13.41 5.12 25.23
CA LEU A 573 -12.77 4.86 26.52
C LEU A 573 -12.57 3.36 26.72
N GLN A 574 -11.33 2.96 26.96
CA GLN A 574 -10.96 1.61 27.40
C GLN A 574 -10.20 1.66 28.73
N ILE A 575 -10.69 0.91 29.72
CA ILE A 575 -10.08 0.84 31.06
C ILE A 575 -9.96 -0.63 31.48
N ASP A 576 -8.80 -1.00 32.02
CA ASP A 576 -8.55 -2.30 32.65
C ASP A 576 -8.47 -2.15 34.19
N TYR A 577 -9.38 -2.81 34.89
CA TYR A 577 -9.50 -2.84 36.36
C TYR A 577 -8.72 -3.99 37.00
N SER A 578 -8.01 -4.82 36.24
CA SER A 578 -7.38 -6.05 36.76
C SER A 578 -6.38 -5.80 37.91
N SER A 579 -5.81 -4.60 38.01
CA SER A 579 -4.90 -4.20 39.10
C SER A 579 -5.62 -3.61 40.32
N GLY A 580 -6.91 -3.28 40.21
CA GLY A 580 -7.65 -2.47 41.19
C GLY A 580 -7.28 -0.98 41.20
N LEU A 581 -6.35 -0.53 40.35
CA LEU A 581 -5.90 0.86 40.27
C LEU A 581 -6.45 1.52 39.01
N VAL A 582 -7.35 2.48 39.17
CA VAL A 582 -7.97 3.21 38.06
C VAL A 582 -8.10 4.69 38.44
N PRO A 583 -7.79 5.65 37.54
CA PRO A 583 -7.93 7.06 37.86
C PRO A 583 -9.40 7.45 37.88
N SER A 584 -9.76 8.42 38.71
CA SER A 584 -11.12 8.96 38.73
C SER A 584 -11.39 9.77 37.46
N LEU A 585 -12.10 9.16 36.51
CA LEU A 585 -12.37 9.71 35.18
C LEU A 585 -13.87 9.75 34.89
N THR A 586 -14.31 10.84 34.27
CA THR A 586 -15.64 10.96 33.68
C THR A 586 -15.57 11.43 32.24
N VAL A 587 -16.57 11.06 31.44
CA VAL A 587 -16.67 11.39 30.01
C VAL A 587 -17.91 12.22 29.72
N GLY A 588 -17.81 13.03 28.66
CA GLY A 588 -18.90 13.88 28.17
C GLY A 588 -19.86 13.18 27.21
N ASN A 589 -20.70 13.99 26.59
CA ASN A 589 -21.77 13.58 25.67
C ASN A 589 -21.30 13.05 24.30
N LYS A 590 -20.01 13.22 23.95
CA LYS A 590 -19.44 12.74 22.68
C LYS A 590 -19.08 11.25 22.68
N ILE A 591 -19.09 10.60 23.84
CA ILE A 591 -18.71 9.21 23.99
C ILE A 591 -19.54 8.29 23.07
N GLU A 592 -18.85 7.44 22.32
CA GLU A 592 -19.41 6.42 21.43
C GLU A 592 -19.23 5.01 22.01
N GLU A 593 -18.06 4.71 22.58
CA GLU A 593 -17.71 3.38 23.06
C GLU A 593 -17.04 3.40 24.43
N ILE A 594 -17.51 2.54 25.33
CA ILE A 594 -16.91 2.28 26.64
C ILE A 594 -16.61 0.79 26.76
N ILE A 595 -15.35 0.44 26.96
CA ILE A 595 -14.89 -0.94 27.15
C ILE A 595 -14.17 -1.04 28.49
N LEU A 596 -14.70 -1.85 29.41
CA LEU A 596 -14.10 -2.13 30.69
C LEU A 596 -13.60 -3.58 30.71
N LEU A 597 -12.37 -3.82 31.13
CA LEU A 597 -11.80 -5.15 31.32
C LEU A 597 -11.62 -5.39 32.83
N GLY A 598 -12.29 -6.41 33.36
CA GLY A 598 -12.41 -6.58 34.82
C GLY A 598 -13.30 -5.50 35.46
N TYR A 599 -13.95 -5.84 36.57
CA TYR A 599 -14.61 -4.88 37.46
C TYR A 599 -14.96 -5.58 38.78
N PRO A 600 -14.58 -5.00 39.94
CA PRO A 600 -14.66 -5.70 41.23
C PRO A 600 -16.05 -5.68 41.86
N ASP A 601 -16.87 -4.68 41.57
CA ASP A 601 -18.16 -4.52 42.24
C ASP A 601 -19.26 -5.39 41.61
N GLU A 602 -20.30 -5.65 42.40
CA GLU A 602 -21.47 -6.44 41.97
C GLU A 602 -22.44 -5.65 41.09
N SER A 603 -22.33 -4.32 41.03
CA SER A 603 -23.14 -3.47 40.14
C SER A 603 -22.38 -2.23 39.69
N ILE A 604 -22.72 -1.69 38.52
CA ILE A 604 -22.09 -0.47 37.96
C ILE A 604 -23.15 0.53 37.52
N LYS A 605 -23.01 1.80 37.94
CA LYS A 605 -23.86 2.91 37.49
C LYS A 605 -23.21 3.63 36.33
N LEU A 606 -23.92 3.85 35.22
CA LEU A 606 -23.32 4.59 34.09
C LEU A 606 -23.00 6.04 34.46
N SER A 607 -23.78 6.68 35.32
CA SER A 607 -23.48 8.03 35.84
C SER A 607 -22.16 8.13 36.61
N SER A 608 -21.58 7.01 37.06
CA SER A 608 -20.27 7.01 37.72
C SER A 608 -19.12 7.33 36.77
N PHE A 609 -19.31 7.13 35.46
CA PHE A 609 -18.34 7.46 34.42
C PHE A 609 -18.86 8.51 33.43
N MET A 610 -20.17 8.67 33.29
CA MET A 610 -20.79 9.49 32.25
C MET A 610 -21.46 10.72 32.86
N LYS A 611 -20.92 11.92 32.56
CA LYS A 611 -21.48 13.20 33.02
C LYS A 611 -21.85 14.11 31.83
N SER A 612 -23.12 14.49 31.73
CA SER A 612 -23.60 15.33 30.64
C SER A 612 -23.23 16.79 30.87
N ASN A 613 -22.88 17.49 29.78
CA ASN A 613 -22.78 18.94 29.76
C ASN A 613 -24.21 19.52 29.57
N GLU A 614 -24.50 20.72 30.11
CA GLU A 614 -25.86 21.32 30.11
C GLU A 614 -26.46 21.57 28.70
N GLU A 615 -25.63 21.46 27.66
CA GLU A 615 -25.97 21.75 26.27
C GLU A 615 -26.73 20.62 25.57
N SER A 616 -26.48 19.34 25.90
CA SER A 616 -27.12 18.18 25.28
C SER A 616 -28.03 17.41 26.24
N VAL A 617 -29.05 16.74 25.70
CA VAL A 617 -29.88 15.81 26.46
C VAL A 617 -29.25 14.41 26.36
N GLY A 618 -28.65 13.92 27.44
CA GLY A 618 -28.10 12.56 27.49
C GLY A 618 -26.85 12.33 26.66
N PHE A 619 -26.64 11.08 26.25
CA PHE A 619 -25.46 10.59 25.52
C PHE A 619 -25.87 10.02 24.14
N PRO A 620 -26.15 10.89 23.16
CA PRO A 620 -26.78 10.49 21.89
C PRO A 620 -25.88 9.62 21.00
N ASN A 621 -24.57 9.69 21.19
CA ASN A 621 -23.59 8.99 20.34
C ASN A 621 -23.20 7.60 20.86
N LEU A 622 -23.63 7.22 22.08
CA LEU A 622 -23.22 5.96 22.68
C LEU A 622 -23.75 4.78 21.88
N ARG A 623 -22.85 3.98 21.31
CA ARG A 623 -23.15 2.77 20.53
C ARG A 623 -22.83 1.49 21.29
N LEU A 624 -21.81 1.51 22.14
CA LEU A 624 -21.33 0.31 22.83
C LEU A 624 -20.92 0.60 24.27
N PHE A 625 -21.46 -0.20 25.18
CA PHE A 625 -20.89 -0.45 26.49
C PHE A 625 -20.54 -1.93 26.61
N HIS A 626 -19.29 -2.25 26.91
CA HIS A 626 -18.81 -3.62 27.00
C HIS A 626 -17.96 -3.84 28.25
N LEU A 627 -18.49 -4.61 29.20
CA LEU A 627 -17.77 -5.11 30.36
C LEU A 627 -17.28 -6.54 30.10
N LYS A 628 -15.97 -6.71 29.92
CA LYS A 628 -15.29 -7.98 29.64
C LYS A 628 -14.72 -8.57 30.92
N LEU A 629 -14.89 -9.88 31.12
CA LEU A 629 -14.31 -10.62 32.25
C LEU A 629 -14.53 -9.94 33.63
N PRO A 630 -15.75 -9.52 33.98
CA PRO A 630 -16.04 -8.97 35.32
C PRO A 630 -15.79 -10.00 36.44
N ASP A 631 -15.48 -9.52 37.66
CA ASP A 631 -15.20 -10.39 38.80
C ASP A 631 -16.47 -10.99 39.40
N ALA A 632 -17.56 -10.20 39.44
CA ALA A 632 -18.81 -10.57 40.10
C ALA A 632 -20.07 -10.52 39.20
N MET A 633 -20.07 -9.69 38.15
CA MET A 633 -21.24 -9.49 37.28
C MET A 633 -21.34 -10.58 36.21
N ASN A 634 -22.55 -11.04 35.88
CA ASN A 634 -22.75 -12.01 34.80
C ASN A 634 -23.94 -11.67 33.89
N SER A 635 -24.61 -10.55 34.16
CA SER A 635 -25.85 -10.16 33.51
C SER A 635 -25.86 -8.66 33.25
N CYS A 636 -26.50 -8.25 32.15
CA CYS A 636 -26.78 -6.84 31.91
C CYS A 636 -27.76 -6.25 32.95
N GLN A 637 -28.38 -7.06 33.83
CA GLN A 637 -29.18 -6.54 34.95
C GLN A 637 -28.33 -5.89 36.06
N ASP A 638 -27.06 -6.26 36.16
CA ASP A 638 -26.11 -5.74 37.16
C ASP A 638 -25.61 -4.33 36.76
N LEU A 639 -25.83 -3.93 35.50
CA LEU A 639 -25.60 -2.59 34.99
C LEU A 639 -26.82 -1.71 35.30
N ILE A 640 -26.60 -0.57 35.95
CA ILE A 640 -27.61 0.44 36.28
C ILE A 640 -27.49 1.59 35.28
N VAL A 641 -28.41 1.63 34.31
CA VAL A 641 -28.54 2.73 33.35
C VAL A 641 -29.36 3.86 33.98
N ASP A 642 -28.67 4.82 34.60
CA ASP A 642 -29.23 6.00 35.28
C ASP A 642 -28.97 7.34 34.55
N VAL A 643 -28.52 7.24 33.30
CA VAL A 643 -28.31 8.35 32.38
C VAL A 643 -29.21 8.18 31.15
N ILE A 644 -29.56 9.28 30.50
CA ILE A 644 -30.37 9.24 29.27
C ILE A 644 -29.47 8.78 28.11
N LEU A 645 -29.71 7.59 27.57
CA LEU A 645 -29.03 7.05 26.39
C LEU A 645 -29.93 7.09 25.13
N ASP A 646 -31.23 7.19 25.34
CA ASP A 646 -32.25 6.50 24.55
C ASP A 646 -33.32 7.40 23.93
N VAL A 647 -33.10 8.72 23.95
CA VAL A 647 -33.91 9.64 23.11
C VAL A 647 -33.46 9.60 21.64
N PHE A 648 -32.30 8.99 21.31
CA PHE A 648 -31.67 9.17 19.99
C PHE A 648 -31.15 7.91 19.24
N SER A 649 -30.96 6.74 19.86
CA SER A 649 -30.41 5.58 19.14
C SER A 649 -30.92 4.23 19.65
N ASN A 650 -31.67 3.52 18.80
CA ASN A 650 -32.11 2.14 19.06
C ASN A 650 -30.98 1.10 18.94
N HIS A 651 -29.76 1.53 18.60
CA HIS A 651 -28.64 0.67 18.24
C HIS A 651 -27.58 0.52 19.34
N THR A 652 -27.75 1.18 20.50
CA THR A 652 -26.83 1.04 21.63
C THR A 652 -26.86 -0.40 22.16
N LYS A 653 -25.68 -1.01 22.24
CA LYS A 653 -25.48 -2.37 22.76
C LYS A 653 -24.81 -2.32 24.12
N LEU A 654 -25.39 -3.05 25.06
CA LEU A 654 -24.85 -3.30 26.39
C LEU A 654 -24.40 -4.76 26.44
N ILE A 655 -23.13 -4.99 26.72
CA ILE A 655 -22.53 -6.33 26.82
C ILE A 655 -21.89 -6.45 28.20
N VAL A 656 -22.32 -7.43 28.99
CA VAL A 656 -21.73 -7.78 30.29
C VAL A 656 -21.35 -9.25 30.26
N ASP A 657 -20.04 -9.53 30.26
CA ASP A 657 -19.46 -10.84 29.98
C ASP A 657 -20.00 -11.45 28.66
N LYS A 658 -20.96 -12.38 28.75
CA LYS A 658 -21.63 -13.03 27.62
C LYS A 658 -23.07 -12.57 27.42
N ASP A 659 -23.66 -11.88 28.39
CA ASP A 659 -25.01 -11.32 28.25
C ASP A 659 -24.94 -10.08 27.36
N MET A 660 -25.78 -10.04 26.33
CA MET A 660 -25.83 -8.95 25.36
C MET A 660 -27.28 -8.50 25.21
N LYS A 661 -27.52 -7.21 25.45
CA LYS A 661 -28.82 -6.58 25.28
C LYS A 661 -28.69 -5.29 24.49
N SER A 662 -29.62 -5.07 23.58
CA SER A 662 -29.90 -3.73 23.10
C SER A 662 -30.48 -2.89 24.26
N ILE A 663 -30.36 -1.57 24.14
CA ILE A 663 -30.94 -0.64 25.12
C ILE A 663 -32.46 -0.85 25.31
N LYS A 664 -33.19 -1.20 24.24
CA LYS A 664 -34.61 -1.55 24.31
C LYS A 664 -34.87 -2.81 25.13
N GLU A 665 -34.13 -3.87 24.87
CA GLU A 665 -34.26 -5.15 25.60
C GLU A 665 -33.92 -4.98 27.09
N TYR A 666 -32.92 -4.15 27.39
CA TYR A 666 -32.57 -3.81 28.76
C TYR A 666 -33.75 -3.13 29.49
N TYR A 667 -34.39 -2.12 28.90
CA TYR A 667 -35.54 -1.44 29.53
C TYR A 667 -36.79 -2.32 29.65
N LEU A 668 -37.05 -3.19 28.68
CA LEU A 668 -38.17 -4.14 28.76
C LEU A 668 -37.98 -5.14 29.91
N GLY A 669 -36.73 -5.54 30.18
CA GLY A 669 -36.36 -6.47 31.25
C GLY A 669 -36.31 -5.84 32.65
N ASN A 670 -35.94 -4.55 32.76
CA ASN A 670 -35.79 -3.83 34.02
C ASN A 670 -36.97 -2.88 34.26
N LYS A 671 -38.11 -3.42 34.70
CA LYS A 671 -39.31 -2.63 35.07
C LYS A 671 -39.14 -1.91 36.41
N GLU A 672 -38.38 -0.81 36.46
CA GLU A 672 -38.55 0.18 37.51
C GLU A 672 -39.69 1.17 37.20
N PRO A 673 -40.42 1.72 38.20
CA PRO A 673 -41.56 2.60 37.98
C PRO A 673 -41.23 3.95 37.33
N HIS A 674 -39.95 4.34 37.30
CA HIS A 674 -39.49 5.66 36.88
C HIS A 674 -39.58 5.94 35.36
N ILE A 675 -39.71 4.90 34.52
CA ILE A 675 -39.64 5.03 33.05
C ILE A 675 -41.03 4.98 32.38
N LYS A 676 -42.11 4.64 33.12
CA LYS A 676 -43.47 4.59 32.53
C LYS A 676 -44.01 5.93 32.04
N ILE A 677 -43.42 7.05 32.47
CA ILE A 677 -43.83 8.39 32.02
C ILE A 677 -43.41 8.62 30.57
N PHE A 678 -42.24 8.17 30.14
CA PHE A 678 -41.68 8.53 28.83
C PHE A 678 -42.27 7.72 27.67
N ASN A 679 -42.66 6.46 27.89
CA ASN A 679 -43.25 5.60 26.85
C ASN A 679 -44.64 6.06 26.34
N ARG A 680 -45.26 7.11 26.90
CA ARG A 680 -46.54 7.64 26.42
C ARG A 680 -46.43 8.87 25.52
N PHE A 681 -45.23 9.44 25.36
CA PHE A 681 -45.04 10.71 24.66
C PHE A 681 -44.29 10.58 23.32
N GLU A 682 -44.05 9.36 22.84
CA GLU A 682 -43.28 9.08 21.61
C GLU A 682 -43.93 9.59 20.31
N GLU A 683 -45.22 9.92 20.27
CA GLU A 683 -45.89 10.31 19.02
C GLU A 683 -46.15 11.82 18.84
N SER A 684 -45.83 12.68 19.79
CA SER A 684 -46.02 14.12 19.59
C SER A 684 -45.16 14.98 20.52
N ILE A 685 -43.98 15.40 20.08
CA ILE A 685 -43.23 16.44 20.78
C ILE A 685 -42.81 17.53 19.80
N ASP A 686 -43.48 18.67 19.92
CA ASP A 686 -43.11 19.95 19.31
C ASP A 686 -41.96 20.59 20.11
N ASN A 687 -41.05 21.30 19.45
CA ASN A 687 -39.83 21.86 20.06
C ASN A 687 -40.13 22.86 21.20
N ASP A 688 -41.31 23.49 21.21
CA ASP A 688 -41.76 24.37 22.29
C ASP A 688 -42.14 23.63 23.59
N ILE A 689 -42.56 22.36 23.49
CA ILE A 689 -42.84 21.51 24.65
C ILE A 689 -41.52 21.06 25.29
N LEU A 690 -40.51 20.76 24.46
CA LEU A 690 -39.17 20.33 24.88
C LEU A 690 -38.42 21.46 25.62
N LEU A 691 -38.58 22.72 25.17
CA LEU A 691 -38.01 23.89 25.84
C LEU A 691 -38.67 24.17 27.21
N LYS A 692 -39.99 23.94 27.33
CA LYS A 692 -40.71 24.03 28.61
C LYS A 692 -40.30 22.93 29.58
N PHE A 693 -40.08 21.70 29.09
CA PHE A 693 -39.56 20.59 29.89
C PHE A 693 -38.13 20.82 30.39
N LYS A 694 -37.26 21.45 29.59
CA LYS A 694 -35.89 21.82 30.01
C LYS A 694 -35.90 22.82 31.17
N ASN A 695 -36.80 23.81 31.14
CA ASN A 695 -36.99 24.76 32.24
C ASN A 695 -37.59 24.12 33.51
N LEU A 696 -38.52 23.18 33.34
CA LEU A 696 -39.17 22.44 34.44
C LEU A 696 -38.23 21.45 35.14
N SER A 697 -37.36 20.75 34.40
CA SER A 697 -36.31 19.89 34.96
C SER A 697 -35.32 20.69 35.82
N LEU A 698 -35.04 21.94 35.42
CA LEU A 698 -34.20 22.89 36.15
C LEU A 698 -34.86 23.43 37.45
N GLU A 699 -36.19 23.40 37.54
CA GLU A 699 -36.94 23.71 38.77
C GLU A 699 -37.06 22.49 39.68
N LEU A 700 -37.24 21.29 39.11
CA LEU A 700 -37.27 20.01 39.83
C LEU A 700 -35.96 19.70 40.55
N SER A 701 -34.82 20.01 39.94
CA SER A 701 -33.49 19.82 40.57
C SER A 701 -33.25 20.72 41.79
N LYS A 702 -34.07 21.76 42.01
CA LYS A 702 -33.99 22.67 43.16
C LYS A 702 -34.87 22.25 44.34
N LEU A 703 -35.78 21.29 44.16
CA LEU A 703 -36.71 20.83 45.20
C LEU A 703 -36.18 19.60 45.94
N LYS A 704 -36.06 19.69 47.27
CA LYS A 704 -35.43 18.64 48.12
C LYS A 704 -36.40 17.65 48.78
N LYS A 705 -37.72 17.74 48.56
CA LYS A 705 -38.73 16.90 49.23
C LYS A 705 -39.64 16.17 48.26
N GLN A 706 -39.68 14.85 48.42
CA GLN A 706 -40.30 13.88 47.50
C GLN A 706 -41.83 13.99 47.41
N SER A 707 -42.53 14.39 48.48
CA SER A 707 -43.99 14.56 48.45
C SER A 707 -44.46 15.74 47.59
N ILE A 708 -43.61 16.76 47.41
CA ILE A 708 -43.92 17.93 46.58
C ILE A 708 -43.74 17.59 45.10
N ILE A 709 -42.81 16.67 44.80
CA ILE A 709 -42.57 16.17 43.44
C ILE A 709 -43.80 15.36 42.95
N GLU A 710 -44.40 14.55 43.83
CA GLU A 710 -45.59 13.76 43.50
C GLU A 710 -46.83 14.65 43.26
N GLU A 711 -47.07 15.65 44.10
CA GLU A 711 -48.19 16.60 43.95
C GLU A 711 -48.05 17.45 42.66
N PHE A 712 -46.82 17.83 42.32
CA PHE A 712 -46.53 18.60 41.10
C PHE A 712 -46.64 17.76 39.81
N LEU A 713 -46.29 16.47 39.86
CA LEU A 713 -46.50 15.52 38.74
C LEU A 713 -47.99 15.26 38.48
N GLU A 714 -48.81 15.27 39.54
CA GLU A 714 -50.26 15.12 39.43
C GLU A 714 -50.90 16.40 38.85
N GLU A 715 -50.43 17.58 39.27
CA GLU A 715 -50.83 18.87 38.67
C GLU A 715 -50.44 18.97 37.17
N MET A 716 -49.27 18.43 36.79
CA MET A 716 -48.85 18.33 35.38
C MET A 716 -49.76 17.44 34.54
N SER A 717 -50.21 16.31 35.09
CA SER A 717 -51.15 15.41 34.41
C SER A 717 -52.47 16.11 34.08
N ILE A 718 -52.95 16.96 35.00
CA ILE A 718 -54.21 17.71 34.83
C ILE A 718 -54.06 18.81 33.76
N LYS A 719 -52.97 19.58 33.78
CA LYS A 719 -52.72 20.65 32.78
C LYS A 719 -52.50 20.09 31.36
N LEU A 720 -51.90 18.91 31.23
CA LEU A 720 -51.69 18.25 29.94
C LEU A 720 -53.00 17.74 29.30
N GLU A 721 -53.97 17.30 30.11
CA GLU A 721 -55.33 16.98 29.64
C GLU A 721 -56.07 18.23 29.16
N GLU A 722 -55.92 19.38 29.82
CA GLU A 722 -56.53 20.64 29.36
C GLU A 722 -56.06 21.07 27.96
N PHE A 723 -54.76 20.90 27.64
CA PHE A 723 -54.20 21.19 26.31
C PHE A 723 -54.75 20.28 25.20
N ARG A 724 -55.09 19.02 25.51
CA ARG A 724 -55.72 18.08 24.58
C ARG A 724 -57.11 18.55 24.13
N THR A 725 -57.87 19.14 25.06
CA THR A 725 -59.21 19.69 24.78
C THR A 725 -59.17 20.90 23.86
N ILE A 726 -58.14 21.74 23.95
CA ILE A 726 -57.99 22.94 23.11
C ILE A 726 -57.61 22.57 21.67
N ALA A 727 -56.69 21.62 21.48
CA ALA A 727 -56.28 21.13 20.16
C ALA A 727 -57.41 20.42 19.38
N GLN A 728 -58.37 19.80 20.08
CA GLN A 728 -59.54 19.17 19.44
C GLN A 728 -60.62 20.18 19.00
N ILE A 729 -60.61 21.41 19.54
CA ILE A 729 -61.56 22.47 19.14
C ILE A 729 -61.11 23.14 17.84
N GLU A 730 -59.80 23.33 17.63
CA GLU A 730 -59.25 23.97 16.43
C GLU A 730 -59.31 23.09 15.16
N LEU A 731 -59.44 21.77 15.29
CA LEU A 731 -59.55 20.84 14.15
C LEU A 731 -60.97 20.75 13.55
N LYS A 732 -62.00 21.28 14.22
CA LYS A 732 -63.38 21.27 13.70
C LYS A 732 -63.73 22.45 12.78
N ASP A 733 -62.93 23.51 12.78
CA ASP A 733 -63.17 24.72 11.98
C ASP A 733 -62.43 24.72 10.63
N ILE A 734 -61.59 23.71 10.35
CA ILE A 734 -60.78 23.64 9.11
C ILE A 734 -61.43 22.77 8.01
N ASP A 735 -62.36 21.87 8.36
CA ASP A 735 -63.01 20.96 7.40
C ASP A 735 -64.04 21.64 6.46
N ASP A 736 -64.37 22.93 6.67
CA ASP A 736 -65.37 23.66 5.87
C ASP A 736 -64.78 24.61 4.79
N LEU A 737 -63.46 24.70 4.63
CA LEU A 737 -62.84 25.70 3.73
C LEU A 737 -62.10 25.19 2.47
N ASP A 738 -61.79 23.89 2.35
CA ASP A 738 -60.99 23.39 1.20
C ASP A 738 -61.79 22.86 -0.01
N LYS A 739 -63.04 23.30 -0.16
CA LYS A 739 -63.72 23.35 -1.48
C LYS A 739 -63.46 24.69 -2.17
N ARG A 740 -62.20 25.00 -2.49
CA ARG A 740 -61.79 25.94 -3.56
C ARG A 740 -60.27 26.10 -3.52
N ASN A 741 -59.58 25.40 -4.42
CA ASN A 741 -58.55 25.98 -5.30
C ASN A 741 -57.89 24.86 -6.14
N LYS A 742 -58.37 24.73 -7.38
CA LYS A 742 -57.60 24.16 -8.50
C LYS A 742 -56.82 25.30 -9.15
N SER A 743 -55.51 25.18 -9.27
CA SER A 743 -54.78 25.38 -10.53
C SER A 743 -53.26 25.31 -10.33
N ASP A 744 -52.63 24.51 -11.18
CA ASP A 744 -51.29 24.67 -11.78
C ASP A 744 -50.04 24.37 -10.93
N SER A 745 -49.55 23.13 -11.06
CA SER A 745 -48.28 22.85 -11.74
C SER A 745 -48.14 21.35 -12.04
N GLU A 746 -48.17 21.00 -13.33
CA GLU A 746 -47.81 19.67 -13.82
C GLU A 746 -46.28 19.62 -14.03
N GLY A 747 -45.64 18.67 -13.37
CA GLY A 747 -44.25 18.29 -13.56
C GLY A 747 -43.79 17.31 -12.48
N ASP A 748 -43.76 16.02 -12.84
CA ASP A 748 -43.15 14.90 -12.08
C ASP A 748 -43.81 14.43 -10.78
N ILE A 749 -45.02 13.87 -10.88
CA ILE A 749 -45.58 12.96 -9.86
C ILE A 749 -46.17 11.72 -10.55
N VAL A 750 -45.32 10.76 -10.92
CA VAL A 750 -45.78 9.41 -11.32
C VAL A 750 -45.11 8.31 -10.48
N THR A 751 -43.95 8.55 -9.87
CA THR A 751 -43.26 7.54 -9.02
C THR A 751 -43.77 7.50 -7.58
N ASN A 752 -44.11 8.64 -6.96
CA ASN A 752 -44.52 8.71 -5.54
C ASN A 752 -45.91 8.12 -5.21
N LYS A 753 -46.66 7.60 -6.20
CA LYS A 753 -47.95 6.94 -5.97
C LYS A 753 -47.86 5.42 -5.83
N ILE A 754 -46.69 4.82 -6.11
CA ILE A 754 -46.54 3.38 -6.35
C ILE A 754 -45.99 2.63 -5.12
N GLU A 755 -45.04 3.22 -4.39
CA GLU A 755 -44.53 2.69 -3.10
C GLU A 755 -45.59 2.66 -2.01
N THR A 756 -46.54 3.61 -2.06
CA THR A 756 -47.65 3.72 -1.12
C THR A 756 -48.59 2.50 -1.17
N ALA A 757 -48.63 1.75 -2.29
CA ALA A 757 -49.51 0.61 -2.48
C ALA A 757 -48.95 -0.71 -1.88
N ILE A 758 -47.66 -1.00 -2.06
CA ILE A 758 -47.01 -2.20 -1.49
C ILE A 758 -46.99 -2.10 0.04
N TYR A 759 -46.64 -0.93 0.56
CA TYR A 759 -46.57 -0.67 1.99
C TYR A 759 -47.95 -0.69 2.66
N SER A 760 -48.98 -0.14 2.01
CA SER A 760 -50.35 -0.21 2.53
C SER A 760 -50.91 -1.63 2.54
N LEU A 761 -50.51 -2.49 1.60
CA LEU A 761 -50.89 -3.91 1.57
C LEU A 761 -50.20 -4.73 2.68
N LEU A 762 -48.93 -4.47 2.96
CA LEU A 762 -48.23 -5.06 4.12
C LEU A 762 -48.90 -4.65 5.44
N TYR A 763 -49.20 -3.36 5.60
CA TYR A 763 -49.92 -2.87 6.77
C TYR A 763 -51.33 -3.46 6.89
N ALA A 764 -52.07 -3.54 5.79
CA ALA A 764 -53.39 -4.17 5.79
C ALA A 764 -53.30 -5.65 6.21
N HIS A 765 -52.26 -6.37 5.79
CA HIS A 765 -52.02 -7.76 6.22
C HIS A 765 -51.72 -7.86 7.72
N ALA A 766 -50.85 -6.98 8.25
CA ALA A 766 -50.56 -6.92 9.69
C ALA A 766 -51.81 -6.64 10.54
N MET A 767 -52.72 -5.79 10.04
CA MET A 767 -54.01 -5.50 10.68
C MET A 767 -55.06 -6.63 10.53
N GLY A 768 -54.68 -7.79 9.99
CA GLY A 768 -55.51 -9.00 9.92
C GLY A 768 -56.28 -9.19 8.61
N ASN A 769 -56.05 -8.38 7.57
CA ASN A 769 -56.68 -8.59 6.26
C ASN A 769 -56.00 -9.75 5.50
N LYS A 770 -56.63 -10.93 5.54
CA LYS A 770 -56.14 -12.14 4.87
C LYS A 770 -56.09 -12.05 3.34
N ALA A 771 -56.82 -11.12 2.71
CA ALA A 771 -56.77 -10.93 1.26
C ALA A 771 -55.56 -10.11 0.81
N ALA A 772 -54.97 -9.32 1.71
CA ALA A 772 -53.90 -8.37 1.40
C ALA A 772 -52.58 -9.07 0.98
N SER A 773 -52.28 -10.25 1.52
CA SER A 773 -51.09 -11.03 1.13
C SER A 773 -51.17 -11.49 -0.34
N SER A 774 -52.31 -11.99 -0.78
CA SER A 774 -52.50 -12.39 -2.18
C SER A 774 -52.47 -11.20 -3.14
N GLU A 775 -52.99 -10.05 -2.71
CA GLU A 775 -52.99 -8.81 -3.50
C GLU A 775 -51.59 -8.18 -3.58
N LEU A 776 -50.80 -8.27 -2.51
CA LEU A 776 -49.39 -7.86 -2.47
C LEU A 776 -48.57 -8.64 -3.50
N ILE A 777 -48.65 -9.97 -3.50
CA ILE A 777 -47.89 -10.82 -4.44
C ILE A 777 -48.29 -10.52 -5.89
N LYS A 778 -49.58 -10.39 -6.19
CA LYS A 778 -50.05 -9.99 -7.54
C LYS A 778 -49.54 -8.62 -7.94
N THR A 779 -49.44 -7.69 -7.00
CA THR A 779 -48.92 -6.33 -7.25
C THR A 779 -47.43 -6.36 -7.56
N LEU A 780 -46.64 -7.14 -6.82
CA LEU A 780 -45.20 -7.32 -7.06
C LEU A 780 -44.93 -7.99 -8.42
N GLU A 781 -45.71 -9.02 -8.79
CA GLU A 781 -45.65 -9.68 -10.10
C GLU A 781 -46.01 -8.72 -11.24
N LYS A 782 -47.07 -7.92 -11.07
CA LYS A 782 -47.47 -6.91 -12.07
C LYS A 782 -46.41 -5.81 -12.25
N GLN A 783 -45.63 -5.52 -11.21
CA GLN A 783 -44.52 -4.57 -11.25
C GLN A 783 -43.21 -5.16 -11.79
N ASN A 784 -43.21 -6.41 -12.28
CA ASN A 784 -42.01 -7.13 -12.74
C ASN A 784 -40.87 -7.13 -11.70
N LYS A 785 -41.21 -7.18 -10.39
CA LYS A 785 -40.20 -7.33 -9.33
C LYS A 785 -39.49 -8.68 -9.51
N THR A 786 -38.20 -8.73 -9.19
CA THR A 786 -37.42 -9.96 -9.32
C THR A 786 -37.86 -11.01 -8.31
N GLN A 787 -37.63 -12.29 -8.61
CA GLN A 787 -38.05 -13.39 -7.75
C GLN A 787 -37.46 -13.26 -6.33
N ILE A 788 -36.21 -12.80 -6.20
CA ILE A 788 -35.56 -12.56 -4.91
C ILE A 788 -36.30 -11.52 -4.06
N VAL A 789 -36.80 -10.44 -4.66
CA VAL A 789 -37.59 -9.42 -3.95
C VAL A 789 -38.95 -9.99 -3.52
N ILE A 790 -39.61 -10.75 -4.38
CA ILE A 790 -40.90 -11.41 -4.07
C ILE A 790 -40.74 -12.39 -2.91
N ASP A 791 -39.66 -13.17 -2.89
CA ASP A 791 -39.39 -14.15 -1.83
C ASP A 791 -39.15 -13.45 -0.49
N ILE A 792 -38.40 -12.34 -0.47
CA ILE A 792 -38.21 -11.53 0.75
C ILE A 792 -39.56 -10.99 1.26
N TYR A 793 -40.43 -10.49 0.39
CA TYR A 793 -41.75 -10.04 0.82
C TYR A 793 -42.62 -11.19 1.36
N ARG A 794 -42.44 -12.44 0.90
CA ARG A 794 -43.11 -13.62 1.49
C ARG A 794 -42.57 -13.94 2.89
N GLU A 795 -41.27 -13.81 3.09
CA GLU A 795 -40.64 -13.97 4.40
C GLU A 795 -41.14 -12.88 5.37
N ILE A 796 -41.20 -11.62 4.94
CA ILE A 796 -41.77 -10.51 5.71
C ILE A 796 -43.23 -10.79 6.10
N LEU A 797 -44.06 -11.26 5.16
CA LEU A 797 -45.45 -11.63 5.48
C LEU A 797 -45.53 -12.72 6.55
N THR A 798 -44.68 -13.75 6.45
CA THR A 798 -44.61 -14.84 7.43
C THR A 798 -44.19 -14.32 8.81
N GLU A 799 -43.23 -13.40 8.84
CA GLU A 799 -42.74 -12.81 10.09
C GLU A 799 -43.80 -11.89 10.73
N ILE A 800 -44.55 -11.13 9.95
CA ILE A 800 -45.68 -10.34 10.43
C ILE A 800 -46.72 -11.23 11.12
N GLU A 801 -47.00 -12.43 10.59
CA GLU A 801 -47.92 -13.38 11.20
C GLU A 801 -47.41 -13.92 12.55
N ASN A 802 -46.10 -14.01 12.74
CA ASN A 802 -45.47 -14.51 13.97
C ASN A 802 -45.32 -13.42 15.06
N THR A 803 -45.16 -12.15 14.68
CA THR A 803 -44.58 -11.13 15.57
C THR A 803 -45.55 -10.04 16.03
N ARG A 804 -46.84 -10.05 15.61
CA ARG A 804 -47.90 -9.07 15.97
C ARG A 804 -47.39 -7.62 16.02
N LEU A 805 -47.32 -6.99 14.84
CA LEU A 805 -46.90 -5.60 14.68
C LEU A 805 -48.13 -4.68 14.58
N ASP A 806 -48.19 -3.66 15.43
CA ASP A 806 -49.37 -2.78 15.55
C ASP A 806 -49.16 -1.39 14.91
N SER A 807 -47.94 -1.06 14.46
CA SER A 807 -47.63 0.24 13.84
C SER A 807 -47.15 0.10 12.39
N LYS A 808 -47.35 1.16 11.60
CA LYS A 808 -46.80 1.25 10.24
C LYS A 808 -45.27 1.27 10.29
N GLU A 809 -44.70 2.04 11.23
CA GLU A 809 -43.26 2.21 11.41
C GLU A 809 -42.54 0.87 11.59
N ASP A 810 -43.08 -0.02 12.42
CA ASP A 810 -42.51 -1.34 12.70
C ASP A 810 -42.44 -2.22 11.45
N ILE A 811 -43.43 -2.10 10.55
CA ILE A 811 -43.44 -2.83 9.27
C ILE A 811 -42.39 -2.29 8.32
N LEU A 812 -42.13 -0.98 8.34
CA LEU A 812 -41.07 -0.37 7.54
C LEU A 812 -39.69 -0.80 8.03
N ILE A 813 -39.48 -0.80 9.34
CA ILE A 813 -38.24 -1.27 9.98
C ILE A 813 -38.03 -2.74 9.63
N LEU A 814 -39.05 -3.59 9.81
CA LEU A 814 -38.98 -4.99 9.46
C LEU A 814 -38.64 -5.19 7.98
N LYS A 815 -39.29 -4.46 7.08
CA LYS A 815 -38.99 -4.49 5.64
C LYS A 815 -37.51 -4.19 5.40
N ASN A 816 -37.03 -3.07 5.92
CA ASN A 816 -35.65 -2.63 5.72
C ASN A 816 -34.65 -3.64 6.28
N ASP A 817 -34.91 -4.21 7.46
CA ASP A 817 -34.06 -5.22 8.08
C ASP A 817 -33.92 -6.47 7.20
N PHE A 818 -35.01 -7.00 6.65
CA PHE A 818 -34.95 -8.17 5.77
C PHE A 818 -34.15 -7.90 4.49
N PHE A 819 -34.32 -6.72 3.87
CA PHE A 819 -33.55 -6.35 2.67
C PHE A 819 -32.07 -6.12 3.00
N THR A 820 -31.75 -5.41 4.08
CA THR A 820 -30.36 -5.18 4.52
C THR A 820 -29.67 -6.48 4.93
N GLN A 821 -30.35 -7.39 5.63
CA GLN A 821 -29.82 -8.71 5.98
C GLN A 821 -29.52 -9.55 4.72
N THR A 822 -30.41 -9.52 3.72
CA THR A 822 -30.19 -10.22 2.46
C THR A 822 -28.99 -9.64 1.70
N ILE A 823 -28.85 -8.32 1.62
CA ILE A 823 -27.68 -7.66 1.01
C ILE A 823 -26.40 -8.10 1.71
N ASN A 824 -26.38 -8.03 3.05
CA ASN A 824 -25.23 -8.43 3.86
C ASN A 824 -24.87 -9.91 3.69
N LYS A 825 -25.87 -10.78 3.48
CA LYS A 825 -25.68 -12.20 3.18
C LYS A 825 -25.05 -12.40 1.81
N VAL A 826 -25.56 -11.75 0.76
CA VAL A 826 -24.96 -11.82 -0.60
C VAL A 826 -23.50 -11.36 -0.58
N ILE A 827 -23.20 -10.26 0.12
CA ILE A 827 -21.84 -9.76 0.28
C ILE A 827 -20.95 -10.77 1.03
N LYS A 828 -21.46 -11.33 2.13
CA LYS A 828 -20.73 -12.32 2.93
C LYS A 828 -20.44 -13.59 2.13
N ASP A 829 -21.45 -14.15 1.48
CA ASP A 829 -21.33 -15.37 0.68
C ASP A 829 -20.30 -15.17 -0.44
N PHE A 830 -20.32 -14.00 -1.11
CA PHE A 830 -19.32 -13.67 -2.13
C PHE A 830 -17.91 -13.51 -1.54
N SER A 831 -17.77 -12.83 -0.39
CA SER A 831 -16.50 -12.67 0.32
C SER A 831 -15.87 -14.01 0.69
N GLU A 832 -16.68 -14.96 1.18
CA GLU A 832 -16.23 -16.30 1.59
C GLU A 832 -15.94 -17.22 0.39
N GLU A 833 -16.72 -17.12 -0.69
CA GLU A 833 -16.48 -17.90 -1.92
C GLU A 833 -15.23 -17.42 -2.65
N TRP A 834 -15.08 -16.10 -2.78
CA TRP A 834 -14.02 -15.48 -3.58
C TRP A 834 -12.84 -14.99 -2.76
N PHE A 835 -12.81 -15.15 -1.42
CA PHE A 835 -11.73 -14.74 -0.52
C PHE A 835 -11.28 -13.28 -0.74
N VAL A 836 -12.22 -12.35 -0.67
CA VAL A 836 -12.02 -10.89 -0.86
C VAL A 836 -12.65 -10.12 0.30
N SER A 837 -12.22 -8.88 0.56
CA SER A 837 -12.70 -8.06 1.69
C SER A 837 -14.20 -7.80 1.62
N LYS A 838 -14.89 -8.07 2.74
CA LYS A 838 -16.31 -7.78 2.92
C LYS A 838 -16.57 -6.28 2.89
N GLU A 839 -15.69 -5.48 3.49
CA GLU A 839 -15.78 -4.02 3.56
C GLU A 839 -15.69 -3.39 2.17
N ALA A 840 -14.76 -3.89 1.34
CA ALA A 840 -14.59 -3.42 -0.04
C ALA A 840 -15.82 -3.73 -0.91
N LEU A 841 -16.43 -4.90 -0.72
CA LEU A 841 -17.67 -5.30 -1.38
C LEU A 841 -18.87 -4.47 -0.91
N SER A 842 -18.99 -4.18 0.40
CA SER A 842 -20.07 -3.33 0.93
C SER A 842 -20.05 -1.92 0.33
N LEU A 843 -18.86 -1.31 0.22
CA LEU A 843 -18.68 -0.02 -0.43
C LEU A 843 -19.06 -0.07 -1.92
N SER A 844 -18.68 -1.14 -2.61
CA SER A 844 -19.04 -1.38 -4.01
C SER A 844 -20.55 -1.51 -4.18
N ALA A 845 -21.20 -2.30 -3.34
CA ALA A 845 -22.65 -2.54 -3.34
C ALA A 845 -23.46 -1.27 -3.06
N MET A 846 -23.01 -0.43 -2.13
CA MET A 846 -23.67 0.83 -1.78
C MET A 846 -23.59 1.88 -2.90
N GLN A 847 -22.48 1.90 -3.64
CA GLN A 847 -22.21 2.87 -4.70
C GLN A 847 -22.73 2.44 -6.08
N TYR A 848 -23.11 1.17 -6.24
CA TYR A 848 -23.51 0.63 -7.54
C TYR A 848 -24.90 1.10 -7.96
N VAL A 849 -25.03 1.49 -9.23
CA VAL A 849 -26.28 1.94 -9.85
C VAL A 849 -26.60 1.05 -11.05
N ASP A 850 -27.88 0.79 -11.28
CA ASP A 850 -28.34 -0.01 -12.41
C ASP A 850 -27.77 0.47 -13.76
N GLY A 851 -27.29 -0.48 -14.57
CA GLY A 851 -26.70 -0.18 -15.88
C GLY A 851 -25.33 0.50 -15.87
N ALA A 852 -24.66 0.62 -14.71
CA ALA A 852 -23.31 1.19 -14.64
C ALA A 852 -22.31 0.40 -15.50
N LYS A 853 -21.51 1.12 -16.31
CA LYS A 853 -20.45 0.50 -17.14
C LYS A 853 -19.34 -0.07 -16.26
N ASP A 854 -19.01 0.64 -15.19
CA ASP A 854 -17.93 0.30 -14.26
C ASP A 854 -18.47 -0.17 -12.91
N ILE A 855 -17.67 -0.99 -12.22
CA ILE A 855 -17.97 -1.46 -10.86
C ILE A 855 -17.23 -0.54 -9.88
N PRO A 856 -17.93 0.22 -9.03
CA PRO A 856 -17.32 1.04 -7.99
C PRO A 856 -16.45 0.20 -7.08
N ASN A 857 -15.33 0.77 -6.63
CA ASN A 857 -14.40 0.15 -5.69
C ASN A 857 -13.78 -1.19 -6.16
N ILE A 858 -13.83 -1.52 -7.46
CA ILE A 858 -13.32 -2.80 -7.97
C ILE A 858 -11.81 -2.99 -7.77
N GLY A 859 -11.03 -1.90 -7.74
CA GLY A 859 -9.60 -1.94 -7.45
C GLY A 859 -9.33 -2.55 -6.07
N ASN A 860 -9.91 -1.97 -5.02
CA ASN A 860 -9.77 -2.46 -3.64
C ASN A 860 -10.29 -3.88 -3.45
N ILE A 861 -11.37 -4.27 -4.14
CA ILE A 861 -11.86 -5.67 -4.12
C ILE A 861 -10.79 -6.61 -4.70
N ILE A 862 -10.21 -6.27 -5.85
CA ILE A 862 -9.17 -7.08 -6.50
C ILE A 862 -7.86 -7.10 -5.68
N ASP A 863 -7.53 -6.02 -5.01
CA ASP A 863 -6.32 -5.91 -4.19
C ASP A 863 -6.45 -6.68 -2.87
N SER A 864 -7.67 -6.79 -2.34
CA SER A 864 -7.98 -7.56 -1.13
C SER A 864 -8.02 -9.09 -1.32
N LYS A 865 -7.77 -9.59 -2.54
CA LYS A 865 -7.91 -11.01 -2.86
C LYS A 865 -6.86 -11.87 -2.15
N ASP A 866 -7.30 -12.90 -1.45
CA ASP A 866 -6.42 -13.93 -0.90
C ASP A 866 -6.33 -15.12 -1.86
N TYR A 867 -5.47 -14.97 -2.86
CA TYR A 867 -5.23 -16.03 -3.84
C TYR A 867 -4.67 -17.31 -3.21
N LYS A 868 -3.94 -17.22 -2.09
CA LYS A 868 -3.34 -18.40 -1.46
C LYS A 868 -4.44 -19.32 -0.96
N ASN A 869 -5.41 -18.78 -0.22
CA ASN A 869 -6.53 -19.55 0.31
C ASN A 869 -7.52 -19.98 -0.78
N TYR A 870 -7.77 -19.15 -1.79
CA TYR A 870 -8.61 -19.53 -2.93
C TYR A 870 -8.02 -20.70 -3.75
N LYS A 871 -6.70 -20.71 -3.98
CA LYS A 871 -6.00 -21.77 -4.73
C LYS A 871 -6.07 -23.13 -4.03
N VAL A 872 -6.18 -23.17 -2.70
CA VAL A 872 -6.35 -24.43 -1.94
C VAL A 872 -7.65 -25.13 -2.35
N LYS A 873 -8.73 -24.37 -2.59
CA LYS A 873 -10.02 -24.91 -3.04
C LYS A 873 -10.13 -25.04 -4.56
N HIS A 874 -9.36 -24.27 -5.33
CA HIS A 874 -9.36 -24.25 -6.80
C HIS A 874 -7.93 -24.31 -7.39
N PRO A 875 -7.27 -25.48 -7.37
CA PRO A 875 -5.85 -25.64 -7.72
C PRO A 875 -5.49 -25.24 -9.15
N GLU A 876 -6.44 -25.35 -10.08
CA GLU A 876 -6.29 -25.11 -11.51
C GLU A 876 -6.35 -23.61 -11.93
N VAL A 877 -6.71 -22.71 -11.02
CA VAL A 877 -6.96 -21.29 -11.37
C VAL A 877 -5.68 -20.45 -11.31
N LYS A 878 -5.35 -19.75 -12.41
CA LYS A 878 -4.22 -18.81 -12.50
C LYS A 878 -4.54 -17.45 -11.86
N PRO A 879 -3.57 -16.74 -11.25
CA PRO A 879 -3.82 -15.48 -10.52
C PRO A 879 -4.48 -14.37 -11.36
N ILE A 880 -4.08 -14.22 -12.63
CA ILE A 880 -4.63 -13.20 -13.53
C ILE A 880 -6.08 -13.51 -13.92
N LYS A 881 -6.39 -14.79 -14.13
CA LYS A 881 -7.76 -15.24 -14.44
C LYS A 881 -8.69 -15.07 -13.24
N TYR A 882 -8.16 -15.19 -12.03
CA TYR A 882 -8.91 -15.01 -10.79
C TYR A 882 -9.41 -13.57 -10.61
N ALA A 883 -8.56 -12.55 -10.85
CA ALA A 883 -8.99 -11.14 -10.77
C ALA A 883 -10.09 -10.79 -11.79
N GLN A 884 -9.98 -11.31 -13.02
CA GLN A 884 -11.02 -11.13 -14.04
C GLN A 884 -12.32 -11.86 -13.68
N ALA A 885 -12.21 -13.06 -13.11
CA ALA A 885 -13.35 -13.85 -12.67
C ALA A 885 -14.09 -13.21 -11.48
N ILE A 886 -13.36 -12.62 -10.51
CA ILE A 886 -13.94 -11.81 -9.43
C ILE A 886 -14.76 -10.66 -10.03
N LYS A 887 -14.17 -9.89 -10.95
CA LYS A 887 -14.85 -8.74 -11.59
C LYS A 887 -16.14 -9.15 -12.30
N GLN A 888 -16.11 -10.24 -13.09
CA GLN A 888 -17.28 -10.72 -13.83
C GLN A 888 -18.36 -11.26 -12.89
N SER A 889 -17.97 -12.03 -11.87
CA SER A 889 -18.91 -12.65 -10.94
C SER A 889 -19.54 -11.62 -10.01
N TRP A 890 -18.75 -10.66 -9.52
CA TRP A 890 -19.28 -9.58 -8.69
C TRP A 890 -20.24 -8.69 -9.47
N LYS A 891 -19.93 -8.37 -10.74
CA LYS A 891 -20.88 -7.66 -11.62
C LYS A 891 -22.21 -8.38 -11.75
N LYS A 892 -22.19 -9.72 -11.86
CA LYS A 892 -23.41 -10.52 -11.96
C LYS A 892 -24.25 -10.48 -10.67
N GLU A 893 -23.62 -10.50 -9.51
CA GLU A 893 -24.31 -10.35 -8.21
C GLU A 893 -24.88 -8.93 -8.03
N LEU A 894 -24.12 -7.92 -8.46
CA LEU A 894 -24.56 -6.53 -8.45
C LEU A 894 -25.78 -6.31 -9.35
N ASP A 895 -25.67 -6.65 -10.64
CA ASP A 895 -26.73 -6.49 -11.64
C ASP A 895 -27.93 -7.41 -11.36
N GLY A 896 -27.69 -8.63 -10.86
CA GLY A 896 -28.72 -9.65 -10.72
C GLY A 896 -29.48 -9.63 -9.38
N LYS A 897 -28.89 -9.07 -8.32
CA LYS A 897 -29.47 -9.08 -6.97
C LYS A 897 -29.39 -7.74 -6.28
N ILE A 898 -28.18 -7.22 -6.03
CA ILE A 898 -27.94 -6.08 -5.15
C ILE A 898 -28.67 -4.82 -5.61
N VAL A 899 -28.68 -4.51 -6.91
CA VAL A 899 -29.42 -3.35 -7.46
C VAL A 899 -30.90 -3.42 -7.08
N TYR A 900 -31.53 -4.58 -7.25
CA TYR A 900 -32.95 -4.76 -6.96
C TYR A 900 -33.24 -4.66 -5.46
N LEU A 901 -32.36 -5.18 -4.61
CA LEU A 901 -32.49 -5.08 -3.16
C LEU A 901 -32.32 -3.63 -2.67
N ASN A 902 -31.31 -2.92 -3.17
CA ASN A 902 -31.07 -1.51 -2.84
C ASN A 902 -32.22 -0.60 -3.30
N ASN A 903 -32.89 -0.93 -4.40
CA ASN A 903 -34.05 -0.17 -4.87
C ASN A 903 -35.28 -0.31 -3.97
N GLU A 904 -35.37 -1.36 -3.13
CA GLU A 904 -36.45 -1.49 -2.14
C GLU A 904 -36.13 -0.75 -0.83
N LEU A 905 -34.87 -0.34 -0.62
CA LEU A 905 -34.41 0.44 0.53
C LEU A 905 -34.38 1.96 0.29
N LYS A 906 -34.52 2.37 -0.98
CA LYS A 906 -34.77 3.77 -1.36
C LYS A 906 -36.25 4.07 -1.20
#